data_AF-A0A1M6ZYL0-F1
#
_entry.id   AF-A0A1M6ZYL0-F1
#
_cell.length_a   1.000
_cell.length_b   1.000
_cell.length_c   1.000
_cell.angle_alpha   90.00
_cell.angle_beta   90.00
_cell.angle_gamma   90.00
#
_symmetry.space_group_name_H-M   'P 1'
#
loop_
_entity.id
_entity.type
_entity.pdbx_description
1 polymer ?
#
loop_
_entity_poly.entity_id
_entity_poly.type
_entity_poly.pdbx_seq_one_letter_code
_entity_poly.pdbx_strand_id
1 'polypeptide(L)'
;MVRKIFLITCLLFGLAFMGCTDVDEKVVGRYDENGVSFSPAVVKGAVEYIPTMKPSGVRLVFLNDKLDSIGYEELPVQEKAVIFYGYMGTTFRYGFQSEEVELESPYVKVVSIFPMEGSDETMEFSQYLNVTSDGYHYQYLLGALSFSRVTKLVKEEGYKLDDAVTLAEAELEAVVGKAYANSLYKNQFGNSSYHLGPYFYCRYFESDSTFYSDFKDFQKRYEKGVLLDSAAKLHLADGALRFEERISESSAGNKLNTRDSLMDLYSYSIYMPLWDEVYGTQMFNNGGAFGTLDSVKNKNSEYNGRAFVYDGQKSSYSASGWNMWRLVSSMEDTLGLCLNDSVLVRRHNGEYYLCAKNSSSWKVETNKDTLLTSIYGACDAIMKGWTRYLDDTLYLCVCPDGKCQWKQDDGSETFSDEVQKYANSTYLNFLASMEFGACTKDSLMNNRKEILDGQMIRCVGGKWKAIDSLEYYVGRCGNVYDYVIGDKTVTPDSVYLECLSTGKWDTIPAPDYYGDSCKSGSHHRVVFRDNHYYICEVQCPACIYSIGTWELLTEEGTIPPVLNMDQCDTKTNNRLVEYDSVFYRCLDGDWSVAPDSFITPPVLKGLVCNLDENLGEEVKVDTSYYVCDSNYWKPLAAEISILRKYEDKYGKCDSITGSTLYYSEDFDALYGCVETNLWSKISYSESPLEAPAGAAPKKIAGGVYENDSTYKVTVDGTDYVFYHQGTKLTVSKVDVAGTTYDAYFYGSNLFIHSQRGPGIYYLNALRAEQSTENFDESLSSASFVDFYDAWAARVTPTNTCTYFRELYGENQTYTAGPGMVTVLSRNEDTFVSWETAKTFCPTGFHVPDSTEFTASDFLAYPTMNTMVRNDSPISESYQKNACGGTYKHYYTLLWTSTEKDENTQYCYEYGYSGQAEVARRIVECPKDLFPMAQVVCVKD
;
A
#
# COMPACT_ATOMS: atom_id res chain seq x y z
N MET A 1 -100.51 27.11 -20.14
CA MET A 1 -99.50 26.25 -20.82
C MET A 1 -98.21 27.02 -21.17
N VAL A 2 -98.31 28.23 -21.73
CA VAL A 2 -97.16 29.05 -22.18
C VAL A 2 -96.12 29.36 -21.09
N ARG A 3 -96.52 29.57 -19.83
CA ARG A 3 -95.58 29.84 -18.71
C ARG A 3 -94.68 28.66 -18.32
N LYS A 4 -95.15 27.41 -18.49
CA LYS A 4 -94.34 26.21 -18.20
C LYS A 4 -93.36 25.90 -19.33
N ILE A 5 -93.75 26.19 -20.57
CA ILE A 5 -92.85 26.07 -21.73
C ILE A 5 -91.74 27.11 -21.63
N PHE A 6 -92.04 28.37 -21.30
CA PHE A 6 -91.01 29.41 -21.14
C PHE A 6 -90.02 29.10 -20.00
N LEU A 7 -90.49 28.56 -18.86
CA LEU A 7 -89.62 28.14 -17.77
C LEU A 7 -88.73 26.95 -18.14
N ILE A 8 -89.25 25.98 -18.89
CA ILE A 8 -88.45 24.84 -19.39
C ILE A 8 -87.46 25.30 -20.46
N THR A 9 -87.83 26.24 -21.34
CA THR A 9 -86.92 26.80 -22.34
C THR A 9 -85.84 27.66 -21.69
N CYS A 10 -86.14 28.44 -20.64
CA CYS A 10 -85.12 29.15 -19.87
C CYS A 10 -84.22 28.22 -19.05
N LEU A 11 -84.75 27.09 -18.55
CA LEU A 11 -83.94 26.07 -17.86
C LEU A 11 -83.02 25.32 -18.84
N LEU A 12 -83.50 25.02 -20.05
CA LEU A 12 -82.72 24.39 -21.11
C LEU A 12 -81.70 25.35 -21.74
N PHE A 13 -82.03 26.65 -21.86
CA PHE A 13 -81.04 27.67 -22.24
C PHE A 13 -80.02 27.91 -21.11
N GLY A 14 -80.42 27.86 -19.84
CA GLY A 14 -79.50 27.94 -18.71
C GLY A 14 -78.54 26.74 -18.63
N LEU A 15 -79.02 25.54 -18.97
CA LEU A 15 -78.19 24.33 -19.07
C LEU A 15 -77.30 24.32 -20.31
N ALA A 16 -77.71 24.94 -21.42
CA ALA A 16 -76.90 25.07 -22.63
C ALA A 16 -75.78 26.13 -22.52
N PHE A 17 -75.88 27.08 -21.59
CA PHE A 17 -74.83 28.09 -21.32
C PHE A 17 -73.90 27.75 -20.14
N MET A 18 -74.11 26.62 -19.46
CA MET A 18 -73.17 26.09 -18.44
C MET A 18 -72.23 25.00 -18.97
N GLY A 19 -72.38 24.58 -20.23
CA GLY A 19 -71.50 23.60 -20.88
C GLY A 19 -70.59 24.27 -21.90
N CYS A 20 -69.60 25.06 -21.43
CA CYS A 20 -68.37 25.46 -22.13
C CYS A 20 -67.62 26.48 -21.24
N THR A 21 -67.41 26.17 -19.97
CA THR A 21 -66.12 26.57 -19.39
C THR A 21 -65.18 25.48 -19.82
N ASP A 22 -64.12 25.83 -20.57
CA ASP A 22 -62.92 25.02 -20.69
C ASP A 22 -62.44 24.76 -19.25
N VAL A 23 -63.01 23.73 -18.62
CA VAL A 23 -62.42 23.12 -17.47
C VAL A 23 -61.29 22.36 -18.10
N ASP A 24 -60.08 22.94 -18.04
CA ASP A 24 -58.85 22.22 -18.36
C ASP A 24 -59.02 20.82 -17.79
N GLU A 25 -59.09 19.82 -18.67
CA GLU A 25 -59.24 18.41 -18.30
C GLU A 25 -58.00 18.04 -17.49
N LYS A 26 -58.04 18.31 -16.19
CA LYS A 26 -56.93 18.05 -15.28
C LYS A 26 -56.78 16.54 -15.22
N VAL A 27 -55.69 16.02 -15.75
CA VAL A 27 -55.43 14.58 -15.79
C VAL A 27 -55.35 14.09 -14.35
N VAL A 28 -56.31 13.26 -13.93
CA VAL A 28 -56.48 12.83 -12.52
C VAL A 28 -55.32 11.92 -12.07
N GLY A 29 -54.61 11.30 -13.02
CA GLY A 29 -53.41 10.51 -12.77
C GLY A 29 -52.99 9.74 -14.03
N ARG A 30 -51.69 9.64 -14.30
CA ARG A 30 -51.12 8.67 -15.25
C ARG A 30 -50.25 7.68 -14.50
N TYR A 31 -50.32 6.42 -14.90
CA TYR A 31 -49.66 5.30 -14.24
C TYR A 31 -48.79 4.54 -15.23
N ASP A 32 -47.64 4.08 -14.77
CA ASP A 32 -46.75 3.24 -15.57
C ASP A 32 -47.28 1.80 -15.70
N GLU A 33 -46.51 0.93 -16.36
CA GLU A 33 -46.89 -0.48 -16.56
C GLU A 33 -47.03 -1.29 -15.25
N ASN A 34 -46.47 -0.78 -14.14
CA ASN A 34 -46.52 -1.39 -12.81
C ASN A 34 -47.61 -0.78 -11.92
N GLY A 35 -48.35 0.22 -12.41
CA GLY A 35 -49.39 0.92 -11.66
C GLY A 35 -48.86 2.03 -10.75
N VAL A 36 -47.62 2.49 -10.95
CA VAL A 36 -47.03 3.61 -10.18
C VAL A 36 -47.41 4.93 -10.85
N SER A 37 -47.94 5.87 -10.07
CA SER A 37 -48.35 7.19 -10.57
C SER A 37 -47.13 8.03 -10.95
N PHE A 38 -47.10 8.57 -12.16
CA PHE A 38 -46.00 9.41 -12.67
C PHE A 38 -46.42 10.80 -13.12
N SER A 39 -47.73 11.08 -13.22
CA SER A 39 -48.25 12.40 -13.58
C SER A 39 -49.58 12.65 -12.88
N PRO A 40 -49.84 13.88 -12.39
CA PRO A 40 -48.88 14.98 -12.25
C PRO A 40 -47.76 14.65 -11.25
N ALA A 41 -46.56 15.21 -11.44
CA ALA A 41 -45.40 14.90 -10.60
C ALA A 41 -44.52 16.13 -10.34
N VAL A 42 -43.80 16.11 -9.22
CA VAL A 42 -42.73 17.07 -8.90
C VAL A 42 -41.39 16.42 -9.24
N VAL A 43 -40.70 16.94 -10.24
CA VAL A 43 -39.40 16.43 -10.66
C VAL A 43 -38.32 17.06 -9.79
N LYS A 44 -37.55 16.23 -9.07
CA LYS A 44 -36.46 16.67 -8.19
C LYS A 44 -35.22 15.82 -8.39
N GLY A 45 -34.05 16.42 -8.16
CA GLY A 45 -32.76 15.74 -8.24
C GLY A 45 -31.61 16.66 -7.87
N ALA A 46 -30.38 16.22 -8.12
CA ALA A 46 -29.21 17.10 -8.08
C ALA A 46 -28.26 16.88 -9.25
N VAL A 47 -27.51 17.94 -9.54
CA VAL A 47 -26.36 17.93 -10.43
C VAL A 47 -25.11 17.60 -9.61
N GLU A 48 -24.46 16.48 -9.90
CA GLU A 48 -23.27 15.95 -9.22
C GLU A 48 -22.07 15.89 -10.18
N TYR A 49 -21.22 16.92 -10.10
CA TYR A 49 -20.00 17.04 -10.90
C TYR A 49 -18.81 17.38 -9.99
N ILE A 50 -17.61 17.42 -10.57
CA ILE A 50 -16.38 17.80 -9.86
C ILE A 50 -16.48 19.24 -9.32
N PRO A 51 -15.79 19.57 -8.20
CA PRO A 51 -15.94 20.86 -7.50
C PRO A 51 -15.71 22.11 -8.35
N THR A 52 -14.92 21.99 -9.42
CA THR A 52 -14.60 23.09 -10.35
C THR A 52 -15.70 23.36 -11.36
N MET A 53 -16.70 22.48 -11.47
CA MET A 53 -17.85 22.65 -12.36
C MET A 53 -19.09 23.05 -11.57
N LYS A 54 -19.46 24.33 -11.65
CA LYS A 54 -20.68 24.86 -11.03
C LYS A 54 -21.78 25.05 -12.06
N PRO A 55 -22.93 24.36 -11.94
CA PRO A 55 -24.04 24.55 -12.87
C PRO A 55 -24.70 25.92 -12.65
N SER A 56 -25.19 26.52 -13.74
CA SER A 56 -26.00 27.74 -13.70
C SER A 56 -27.50 27.44 -13.64
N GLY A 57 -27.92 26.24 -14.06
CA GLY A 57 -29.32 25.82 -14.06
C GLY A 57 -29.52 24.42 -14.62
N VAL A 58 -30.77 23.97 -14.64
CA VAL A 58 -31.21 22.69 -15.21
C VAL A 58 -32.41 22.93 -16.11
N ARG A 59 -32.40 22.39 -17.32
CA ARG A 59 -33.58 22.38 -18.21
C ARG A 59 -34.23 21.00 -18.18
N LEU A 60 -35.47 20.93 -17.70
CA LEU A 60 -36.30 19.74 -17.78
C LEU A 60 -37.03 19.72 -19.11
N VAL A 61 -36.83 18.68 -19.89
CA VAL A 61 -37.49 18.46 -21.18
C VAL A 61 -38.50 17.33 -21.00
N PHE A 62 -39.78 17.67 -21.15
CA PHE A 62 -40.88 16.71 -21.05
C PHE A 62 -40.93 15.85 -22.30
N LEU A 63 -41.22 14.57 -22.10
CA LEU A 63 -41.17 13.55 -23.16
C LEU A 63 -42.52 12.84 -23.30
N ASN A 64 -42.81 12.40 -24.52
CA ASN A 64 -43.85 11.41 -24.77
C ASN A 64 -43.28 9.97 -24.67
N ASP A 65 -44.13 8.95 -24.85
CA ASP A 65 -43.76 7.53 -24.79
C ASP A 65 -42.69 7.10 -25.82
N LYS A 66 -42.43 7.93 -26.84
CA LYS A 66 -41.40 7.70 -27.86
C LYS A 66 -40.11 8.49 -27.57
N LEU A 67 -39.99 9.09 -26.39
CA LEU A 67 -38.90 9.99 -26.00
C LEU A 67 -38.75 11.20 -26.94
N ASP A 68 -39.83 11.66 -27.57
CA ASP A 68 -39.86 12.93 -28.31
C ASP A 68 -40.21 14.06 -27.36
N SER A 69 -39.55 15.22 -27.52
CA SER A 69 -39.80 16.39 -26.69
C SER A 69 -41.15 17.00 -27.00
N ILE A 70 -41.95 17.24 -25.95
CA ILE A 70 -43.27 17.89 -26.04
C ILE A 70 -43.29 19.28 -25.39
N GLY A 71 -42.29 19.60 -24.56
CA GLY A 71 -42.12 20.88 -23.90
C GLY A 71 -40.85 20.91 -23.04
N TYR A 72 -40.57 22.06 -22.43
CA TYR A 72 -39.50 22.17 -21.44
C TYR A 72 -39.74 23.29 -20.42
N GLU A 73 -39.04 23.20 -19.30
CA GLU A 73 -38.96 24.20 -18.23
C GLU A 73 -37.50 24.39 -17.82
N GLU A 74 -37.08 25.62 -17.52
CA GLU A 74 -35.75 25.91 -16.97
C GLU A 74 -35.85 26.22 -15.47
N LEU A 75 -35.06 25.50 -14.68
CA LEU A 75 -35.04 25.56 -13.23
C LEU A 75 -33.70 26.10 -12.72
N PRO A 76 -33.72 26.96 -11.68
CA PRO A 76 -32.50 27.30 -10.97
C PRO A 76 -32.00 26.10 -10.16
N VAL A 77 -30.69 26.02 -9.97
CA VAL A 77 -30.07 25.12 -9.01
C VAL A 77 -29.89 25.84 -7.67
N GLN A 78 -29.89 25.10 -6.56
CA GLN A 78 -29.63 25.66 -5.23
C GLN A 78 -28.22 26.30 -5.16
N GLU A 79 -28.10 27.53 -4.61
CA GLU A 79 -26.84 28.29 -4.62
C GLU A 79 -25.71 27.62 -3.81
N LYS A 80 -26.06 26.92 -2.74
CA LYS A 80 -25.11 26.22 -1.86
C LYS A 80 -25.05 24.76 -2.26
N ALA A 81 -23.88 24.34 -2.74
CA ALA A 81 -23.60 22.93 -2.94
C ALA A 81 -23.60 22.18 -1.60
N VAL A 82 -24.19 21.00 -1.57
CA VAL A 82 -23.91 20.02 -0.52
C VAL A 82 -22.58 19.37 -0.88
N ILE A 83 -21.56 19.59 -0.03
CA ILE A 83 -20.27 18.92 -0.19
C ILE A 83 -20.48 17.45 0.21
N PHE A 84 -20.28 16.56 -0.74
CA PHE A 84 -20.35 15.13 -0.48
C PHE A 84 -18.93 14.57 -0.41
N TYR A 85 -18.53 14.17 0.79
CA TYR A 85 -17.32 13.38 1.01
C TYR A 85 -17.70 11.90 0.93
N GLY A 86 -17.90 11.44 -0.30
CA GLY A 86 -18.28 10.05 -0.57
C GLY A 86 -17.07 9.15 -0.76
N TYR A 87 -17.37 7.88 -1.08
CA TYR A 87 -16.41 6.94 -1.69
C TYR A 87 -15.86 7.44 -3.05
N MET A 88 -16.14 8.67 -3.48
CA MET A 88 -15.89 9.22 -4.83
C MET A 88 -14.91 10.40 -4.82
N GLY A 89 -14.32 10.71 -3.66
CA GLY A 89 -13.68 12.00 -3.42
C GLY A 89 -14.71 13.09 -3.09
N THR A 90 -14.28 14.36 -3.13
CA THR A 90 -15.17 15.50 -2.86
C THR A 90 -15.95 15.86 -4.13
N THR A 91 -17.24 15.55 -4.18
CA THR A 91 -18.17 16.03 -5.22
C THR A 91 -19.09 17.12 -4.68
N PHE A 92 -19.56 17.99 -5.57
CA PHE A 92 -20.47 19.08 -5.21
C PHE A 92 -21.84 18.78 -5.80
N ARG A 93 -22.86 18.74 -4.95
CA ARG A 93 -24.25 18.45 -5.34
C ARG A 93 -25.08 19.71 -5.30
N TYR A 94 -25.68 20.05 -6.44
CA TYR A 94 -26.57 21.20 -6.60
C TYR A 94 -27.99 20.70 -6.83
N GLY A 95 -28.85 20.80 -5.83
CA GLY A 95 -30.24 20.35 -5.91
C GLY A 95 -31.09 21.21 -6.85
N PHE A 96 -32.08 20.61 -7.49
CA PHE A 96 -33.14 21.28 -8.25
C PHE A 96 -34.49 20.61 -7.99
N GLN A 97 -35.58 21.37 -8.16
CA GLN A 97 -36.94 20.89 -7.98
C GLN A 97 -37.90 21.72 -8.86
N SER A 98 -38.78 21.07 -9.61
CA SER A 98 -39.84 21.71 -10.39
C SER A 98 -41.08 22.02 -9.54
N GLU A 99 -42.02 22.78 -10.10
CA GLU A 99 -43.42 22.74 -9.65
C GLU A 99 -44.08 21.41 -10.11
N GLU A 100 -45.36 21.23 -9.75
CA GLU A 100 -46.14 20.07 -10.20
C GLU A 100 -46.38 20.18 -11.72
N VAL A 101 -45.84 19.21 -12.48
CA VAL A 101 -45.91 19.18 -13.94
C VAL A 101 -46.69 17.97 -14.43
N GLU A 102 -47.46 18.15 -15.50
CA GLU A 102 -48.13 17.05 -16.20
C GLU A 102 -47.14 16.42 -17.19
N LEU A 103 -46.92 15.11 -17.05
CA LEU A 103 -45.97 14.35 -17.85
C LEU A 103 -46.71 13.37 -18.74
N GLU A 104 -46.33 13.23 -20.02
CA GLU A 104 -46.93 12.20 -20.88
C GLU A 104 -46.30 10.82 -20.69
N SER A 105 -45.06 10.78 -20.20
CA SER A 105 -44.26 9.58 -19.94
C SER A 105 -43.69 9.63 -18.51
N PRO A 106 -43.40 8.49 -17.86
CA PRO A 106 -42.65 8.46 -16.60
C PRO A 106 -41.21 8.97 -16.74
N TYR A 107 -40.76 9.26 -17.96
CA TYR A 107 -39.40 9.69 -18.24
C TYR A 107 -39.33 11.17 -18.60
N VAL A 108 -38.34 11.86 -18.05
CA VAL A 108 -37.97 13.23 -18.44
C VAL A 108 -36.51 13.27 -18.86
N LYS A 109 -36.18 14.18 -19.79
CA LYS A 109 -34.78 14.48 -20.12
C LYS A 109 -34.35 15.68 -19.30
N VAL A 110 -33.31 15.49 -18.50
CA VAL A 110 -32.71 16.54 -17.68
C VAL A 110 -31.47 17.05 -18.40
N VAL A 111 -31.35 18.37 -18.58
CA VAL A 111 -30.17 19.01 -19.20
C VAL A 111 -29.51 19.91 -18.17
N SER A 112 -28.35 19.50 -17.67
CA SER A 112 -27.53 20.31 -16.78
C SER A 112 -26.76 21.36 -17.58
N ILE A 113 -26.84 22.62 -17.18
CA ILE A 113 -26.25 23.77 -17.90
C ILE A 113 -25.10 24.33 -17.08
N PHE A 114 -23.92 24.45 -17.71
CA PHE A 114 -22.73 25.02 -17.09
C PHE A 114 -22.22 26.20 -17.93
N PRO A 115 -21.81 27.33 -17.30
CA PRO A 115 -21.11 28.39 -18.01
C PRO A 115 -19.73 27.92 -18.44
N MET A 116 -19.29 28.32 -19.64
CA MET A 116 -17.93 28.06 -20.11
C MET A 116 -16.98 29.18 -19.64
N GLU A 117 -15.84 28.82 -19.06
CA GLU A 117 -14.88 29.81 -18.58
C GLU A 117 -14.41 30.77 -19.70
N GLY A 118 -14.57 32.07 -19.47
CA GLY A 118 -14.12 33.11 -20.41
C GLY A 118 -14.95 33.22 -21.70
N SER A 119 -16.14 32.60 -21.75
CA SER A 119 -17.04 32.62 -22.91
C SER A 119 -18.50 32.85 -22.47
N ASP A 120 -19.32 33.39 -23.37
CA ASP A 120 -20.79 33.49 -23.20
C ASP A 120 -21.50 32.17 -23.56
N GLU A 121 -20.76 31.19 -24.07
CA GLU A 121 -21.29 29.86 -24.40
C GLU A 121 -21.51 28.99 -23.16
N THR A 122 -22.41 28.00 -23.29
CA THR A 122 -22.73 27.05 -22.22
C THR A 122 -22.44 25.61 -22.65
N MET A 123 -22.08 24.78 -21.66
CA MET A 123 -21.96 23.34 -21.81
C MET A 123 -23.25 22.68 -21.34
N GLU A 124 -23.84 21.82 -22.16
CA GLU A 124 -25.09 21.13 -21.87
C GLU A 124 -24.89 19.62 -21.78
N PHE A 125 -25.24 19.05 -20.63
CA PHE A 125 -25.12 17.61 -20.34
C PHE A 125 -26.51 17.03 -20.12
N SER A 126 -26.93 16.10 -20.98
CA SER A 126 -28.28 15.53 -20.98
C SER A 126 -28.29 14.14 -20.35
N GLN A 127 -29.29 13.80 -19.54
CA GLN A 127 -29.54 12.44 -19.05
C GLN A 127 -31.04 12.19 -18.98
N TYR A 128 -31.47 10.93 -19.06
CA TYR A 128 -32.86 10.57 -18.76
C TYR A 128 -33.04 10.34 -17.25
N LEU A 129 -34.23 10.69 -16.76
CA LEU A 129 -34.65 10.52 -15.37
C LEU A 129 -36.02 9.85 -15.37
N ASN A 130 -36.17 8.78 -14.57
CA ASN A 130 -37.44 8.10 -14.35
C ASN A 130 -38.12 8.62 -13.08
N VAL A 131 -39.20 9.37 -13.22
CA VAL A 131 -39.87 10.04 -12.08
C VAL A 131 -40.58 9.06 -11.14
N THR A 132 -40.78 7.80 -11.53
CA THR A 132 -41.40 6.78 -10.69
C THR A 132 -40.42 6.06 -9.76
N SER A 133 -39.11 6.24 -9.94
CA SER A 133 -38.15 5.53 -9.11
C SER A 133 -38.04 6.17 -7.73
N ASP A 134 -38.13 5.35 -6.67
CA ASP A 134 -37.93 5.76 -5.28
C ASP A 134 -36.45 6.05 -5.00
N GLY A 135 -35.97 7.20 -5.47
CA GLY A 135 -34.57 7.56 -5.37
C GLY A 135 -34.31 9.05 -5.56
N TYR A 136 -33.24 9.53 -4.95
CA TYR A 136 -32.73 10.85 -5.27
C TYR A 136 -31.92 10.75 -6.56
N HIS A 137 -32.38 11.39 -7.64
CA HIS A 137 -31.71 11.30 -8.93
C HIS A 137 -30.49 12.20 -9.00
N TYR A 138 -29.38 11.62 -9.47
CA TYR A 138 -28.13 12.34 -9.68
C TYR A 138 -27.85 12.48 -11.17
N GLN A 139 -27.51 13.70 -11.59
CA GLN A 139 -27.00 13.99 -12.92
C GLN A 139 -25.47 14.01 -12.86
N TYR A 140 -24.82 13.18 -13.65
CA TYR A 140 -23.36 13.01 -13.62
C TYR A 140 -22.79 12.79 -15.03
N LEU A 141 -21.48 13.02 -15.20
CA LEU A 141 -20.86 13.04 -16.53
C LEU A 141 -20.96 11.69 -17.28
N LEU A 142 -20.85 10.56 -16.58
CA LEU A 142 -20.97 9.23 -17.20
C LEU A 142 -22.39 9.01 -17.77
N GLY A 143 -23.44 9.36 -17.01
CA GLY A 143 -24.82 9.33 -17.51
C GLY A 143 -25.05 10.31 -18.66
N ALA A 144 -24.35 11.45 -18.66
CA ALA A 144 -24.41 12.39 -19.77
C ALA A 144 -23.74 11.87 -21.06
N LEU A 145 -22.62 11.16 -20.93
CA LEU A 145 -21.94 10.52 -22.06
C LEU A 145 -22.76 9.38 -22.65
N SER A 146 -23.48 8.62 -21.81
CA SER A 146 -24.31 7.50 -22.26
C SER A 146 -25.60 7.94 -22.94
N PHE A 147 -26.05 9.18 -22.77
CA PHE A 147 -27.34 9.69 -23.24
C PHE A 147 -27.68 9.33 -24.70
N SER A 148 -26.82 9.65 -25.68
CA SER A 148 -27.11 9.35 -27.09
C SER A 148 -27.18 7.84 -27.37
N ARG A 149 -26.33 7.05 -26.68
CA ARG A 149 -26.38 5.58 -26.77
C ARG A 149 -27.69 5.04 -26.20
N VAL A 150 -28.14 5.55 -25.06
CA VAL A 150 -29.44 5.22 -24.46
C VAL A 150 -30.59 5.58 -25.41
N THR A 151 -30.60 6.80 -25.97
CA THR A 151 -31.63 7.24 -26.92
C THR A 151 -31.72 6.28 -28.11
N LYS A 152 -30.59 5.89 -28.68
CA LYS A 152 -30.54 4.94 -29.80
C LYS A 152 -31.05 3.55 -29.39
N LEU A 153 -30.60 3.03 -28.25
CA LEU A 153 -31.03 1.73 -27.74
C LEU A 153 -32.56 1.68 -27.60
N VAL A 154 -33.17 2.76 -27.11
CA VAL A 154 -34.63 2.84 -26.98
C VAL A 154 -35.34 3.06 -28.33
N LYS A 155 -34.95 4.09 -29.08
CA LYS A 155 -35.68 4.50 -30.31
C LYS A 155 -35.46 3.58 -31.50
N GLU A 156 -34.26 3.03 -31.65
CA GLU A 156 -33.86 2.25 -32.83
C GLU A 156 -33.75 0.76 -32.54
N GLU A 157 -33.29 0.39 -31.34
CA GLU A 157 -33.00 -1.02 -30.98
C GLU A 157 -34.08 -1.66 -30.10
N GLY A 158 -35.09 -0.89 -29.66
CA GLY A 158 -36.30 -1.40 -28.99
C GLY A 158 -36.12 -1.80 -27.52
N TYR A 159 -35.07 -1.34 -26.86
CA TYR A 159 -34.85 -1.59 -25.43
C TYR A 159 -35.80 -0.77 -24.56
N LYS A 160 -36.15 -1.30 -23.36
CA LYS A 160 -36.73 -0.48 -22.30
C LYS A 160 -35.70 0.52 -21.78
N LEU A 161 -36.14 1.68 -21.28
CA LEU A 161 -35.21 2.75 -20.90
C LEU A 161 -34.24 2.32 -19.79
N ASP A 162 -34.73 1.68 -18.72
CA ASP A 162 -33.88 1.30 -17.58
C ASP A 162 -32.83 0.25 -17.98
N ASP A 163 -33.20 -0.70 -18.86
CA ASP A 163 -32.28 -1.67 -19.46
C ASP A 163 -31.25 -0.98 -20.37
N ALA A 164 -31.69 0.00 -21.15
CA ALA A 164 -30.83 0.78 -22.05
C ALA A 164 -29.82 1.62 -21.26
N VAL A 165 -30.24 2.26 -20.16
CA VAL A 165 -29.37 3.01 -19.25
C VAL A 165 -28.34 2.07 -18.63
N THR A 166 -28.78 0.95 -18.05
CA THR A 166 -27.89 -0.04 -17.43
C THR A 166 -26.86 -0.58 -18.42
N LEU A 167 -27.30 -0.95 -19.63
CA LEU A 167 -26.41 -1.45 -20.68
C LEU A 167 -25.41 -0.38 -21.15
N ALA A 168 -25.88 0.84 -21.41
CA ALA A 168 -25.03 1.92 -21.89
C ALA A 168 -24.05 2.43 -20.80
N GLU A 169 -24.40 2.38 -19.53
CA GLU A 169 -23.44 2.71 -18.48
C GLU A 169 -22.42 1.59 -18.32
N ALA A 170 -22.83 0.31 -18.34
CA ALA A 170 -21.91 -0.83 -18.26
C ALA A 170 -20.94 -0.93 -19.45
N GLU A 171 -21.40 -0.68 -20.69
CA GLU A 171 -20.56 -0.58 -21.90
C GLU A 171 -19.50 0.52 -21.73
N LEU A 172 -19.88 1.68 -21.20
CA LEU A 172 -18.99 2.82 -20.99
C LEU A 172 -17.99 2.54 -19.86
N GLU A 173 -18.44 2.02 -18.72
CA GLU A 173 -17.61 1.62 -17.57
C GLU A 173 -16.56 0.57 -17.93
N ALA A 174 -16.89 -0.38 -18.81
CA ALA A 174 -15.92 -1.37 -19.29
C ALA A 174 -14.73 -0.71 -20.00
N VAL A 175 -14.91 0.49 -20.56
CA VAL A 175 -13.86 1.23 -21.24
C VAL A 175 -13.21 2.28 -20.33
N VAL A 176 -14.01 3.10 -19.66
CA VAL A 176 -13.47 4.19 -18.82
C VAL A 176 -12.98 3.73 -17.44
N GLY A 177 -13.43 2.55 -16.97
CA GLY A 177 -13.19 2.03 -15.62
C GLY A 177 -12.43 0.70 -15.51
N LYS A 178 -12.38 -0.15 -16.56
CA LYS A 178 -11.58 -1.39 -16.55
C LYS A 178 -10.25 -1.30 -17.30
N ALA A 179 -10.10 -0.40 -18.28
CA ALA A 179 -8.93 -0.41 -19.16
C ALA A 179 -7.61 -0.06 -18.45
N TYR A 180 -7.64 0.78 -17.41
CA TYR A 180 -6.41 1.28 -16.75
C TYR A 180 -6.45 1.29 -15.21
N ALA A 181 -7.55 0.86 -14.58
CA ALA A 181 -7.62 0.73 -13.12
C ALA A 181 -6.90 -0.55 -12.67
N ASN A 182 -5.58 -0.47 -12.51
CA ASN A 182 -4.75 -1.58 -12.03
C ASN A 182 -5.21 -2.03 -10.62
N SER A 183 -5.24 -3.35 -10.39
CA SER A 183 -5.77 -3.98 -9.17
C SER A 183 -5.01 -3.60 -7.90
N LEU A 184 -3.78 -3.11 -8.02
CA LEU A 184 -2.91 -2.72 -6.90
C LEU A 184 -3.45 -1.50 -6.11
N TYR A 185 -4.21 -0.60 -6.75
CA TYR A 185 -4.72 0.61 -6.09
C TYR A 185 -6.14 0.44 -5.49
N LYS A 186 -6.87 -0.63 -5.83
CA LYS A 186 -8.17 -0.96 -5.22
C LYS A 186 -8.10 -1.11 -3.69
N ASN A 187 -6.94 -1.50 -3.17
CA ASN A 187 -6.75 -1.80 -1.76
C ASN A 187 -6.35 -0.57 -0.91
N GLN A 188 -5.86 0.52 -1.50
CA GLN A 188 -5.39 1.70 -0.74
C GLN A 188 -6.38 2.86 -0.71
N PHE A 189 -7.25 3.03 -1.72
CA PHE A 189 -8.16 4.18 -1.79
C PHE A 189 -9.64 3.80 -1.97
N GLY A 190 -9.99 2.52 -1.78
CA GLY A 190 -11.34 2.00 -2.00
C GLY A 190 -11.75 2.08 -3.48
N ASN A 191 -12.99 1.66 -3.80
CA ASN A 191 -13.59 1.69 -5.15
C ASN A 191 -13.77 3.11 -5.76
N SER A 192 -12.98 4.12 -5.35
CA SER A 192 -13.20 5.54 -5.64
C SER A 192 -12.73 6.03 -7.00
N SER A 193 -11.96 5.21 -7.74
CA SER A 193 -11.24 5.64 -8.95
C SER A 193 -12.11 5.81 -10.21
N TYR A 194 -13.36 5.32 -10.21
CA TYR A 194 -14.16 5.20 -11.44
C TYR A 194 -14.75 6.52 -11.96
N HIS A 195 -14.86 7.56 -11.12
CA HIS A 195 -15.66 8.74 -11.46
C HIS A 195 -14.90 9.88 -12.14
N LEU A 196 -13.55 9.90 -12.07
CA LEU A 196 -12.73 10.90 -12.77
C LEU A 196 -12.34 10.48 -14.19
N GLY A 197 -12.45 9.18 -14.51
CA GLY A 197 -12.15 8.64 -15.83
C GLY A 197 -12.84 9.41 -16.96
N PRO A 198 -14.17 9.59 -16.94
CA PRO A 198 -14.89 10.38 -17.95
C PRO A 198 -14.32 11.79 -18.19
N TYR A 199 -13.92 12.49 -17.13
CA TYR A 199 -13.32 13.83 -17.22
C TYR A 199 -11.94 13.78 -17.87
N PHE A 200 -11.16 12.76 -17.55
CA PHE A 200 -9.86 12.52 -18.19
C PHE A 200 -10.02 12.25 -19.68
N TYR A 201 -10.90 11.32 -20.08
CA TYR A 201 -11.13 10.97 -21.48
C TYR A 201 -11.66 12.13 -22.33
N CYS A 202 -12.37 13.06 -21.69
CA CYS A 202 -12.80 14.30 -22.33
C CYS A 202 -11.79 15.43 -22.18
N ARG A 203 -10.56 15.19 -21.68
CA ARG A 203 -9.50 16.21 -21.52
C ARG A 203 -9.91 17.47 -20.75
N TYR A 204 -10.62 17.29 -19.63
CA TYR A 204 -11.02 18.39 -18.74
C TYR A 204 -9.85 19.25 -18.24
N PHE A 205 -8.66 18.65 -18.14
CA PHE A 205 -7.43 19.34 -17.75
C PHE A 205 -6.90 20.34 -18.80
N GLU A 206 -7.40 20.36 -20.04
CA GLU A 206 -6.96 21.33 -21.05
C GLU A 206 -7.71 22.67 -20.95
N SER A 207 -9.03 22.65 -21.13
CA SER A 207 -9.93 23.81 -21.06
C SER A 207 -11.40 23.35 -21.13
N ASP A 208 -12.36 24.20 -20.76
CA ASP A 208 -13.79 23.87 -20.92
C ASP A 208 -14.20 23.69 -22.40
N SER A 209 -13.58 24.45 -23.33
CA SER A 209 -13.88 24.34 -24.75
C SER A 209 -13.39 23.02 -25.35
N THR A 210 -12.16 22.60 -25.01
CA THR A 210 -11.64 21.29 -25.37
C THR A 210 -12.50 20.21 -24.75
N PHE A 211 -12.82 20.36 -23.46
CA PHE A 211 -13.61 19.39 -22.71
C PHE A 211 -14.96 19.12 -23.34
N TYR A 212 -15.70 20.19 -23.65
CA TYR A 212 -17.03 20.06 -24.20
C TYR A 212 -17.00 19.55 -25.65
N SER A 213 -16.01 19.97 -26.45
CA SER A 213 -15.80 19.44 -27.80
C SER A 213 -15.55 17.93 -27.78
N ASP A 214 -14.67 17.47 -26.91
CA ASP A 214 -14.35 16.04 -26.77
C ASP A 214 -15.51 15.24 -26.21
N PHE A 215 -16.24 15.80 -25.24
CA PHE A 215 -17.47 15.21 -24.73
C PHE A 215 -18.48 14.94 -25.87
N LYS A 216 -18.71 15.94 -26.74
CA LYS A 216 -19.62 15.80 -27.88
C LYS A 216 -19.13 14.76 -28.89
N ASP A 217 -17.84 14.77 -29.20
CA ASP A 217 -17.26 13.80 -30.13
C ASP A 217 -17.31 12.38 -29.58
N PHE A 218 -16.95 12.19 -28.30
CA PHE A 218 -17.06 10.91 -27.60
C PHE A 218 -18.50 10.43 -27.64
N GLN A 219 -19.46 11.23 -27.18
CA GLN A 219 -20.88 10.85 -27.14
C GLN A 219 -21.39 10.40 -28.52
N LYS A 220 -21.02 11.11 -29.59
CA LYS A 220 -21.41 10.79 -30.98
C LYS A 220 -20.76 9.51 -31.50
N ARG A 221 -19.51 9.22 -31.12
CA ARG A 221 -18.85 7.95 -31.45
C ARG A 221 -19.49 6.81 -30.66
N TYR A 222 -19.79 7.05 -29.39
CA TYR A 222 -20.36 6.05 -28.51
C TYR A 222 -21.78 5.64 -28.92
N GLU A 223 -22.60 6.59 -29.38
CA GLU A 223 -23.90 6.29 -30.01
C GLU A 223 -23.79 5.24 -31.13
N LYS A 224 -22.68 5.20 -31.85
CA LYS A 224 -22.40 4.22 -32.92
C LYS A 224 -21.74 2.93 -32.44
N GLY A 225 -21.57 2.75 -31.13
CA GLY A 225 -20.87 1.62 -30.51
C GLY A 225 -19.34 1.74 -30.57
N VAL A 226 -18.78 2.91 -30.89
CA VAL A 226 -17.34 3.15 -30.95
C VAL A 226 -16.91 3.94 -29.72
N LEU A 227 -16.29 3.26 -28.74
CA LEU A 227 -15.91 3.88 -27.47
C LEU A 227 -14.55 4.61 -27.55
N LEU A 228 -13.45 3.87 -27.76
CA LEU A 228 -12.09 4.43 -27.88
C LEU A 228 -11.29 3.69 -28.95
N ASP A 229 -11.21 4.27 -30.14
CA ASP A 229 -10.30 3.78 -31.18
C ASP A 229 -8.86 4.28 -30.96
N SER A 230 -7.91 3.78 -31.76
CA SER A 230 -6.50 4.17 -31.65
C SER A 230 -6.26 5.66 -31.88
N ALA A 231 -7.10 6.34 -32.66
CA ALA A 231 -6.95 7.77 -32.92
C ALA A 231 -7.39 8.61 -31.71
N ALA A 232 -8.51 8.25 -31.07
CA ALA A 232 -8.99 8.88 -29.85
C ALA A 232 -8.03 8.67 -28.68
N LYS A 233 -7.49 7.45 -28.53
CA LYS A 233 -6.46 7.15 -27.51
C LYS A 233 -5.18 7.95 -27.75
N LEU A 234 -4.76 8.08 -29.00
CA LEU A 234 -3.61 8.89 -29.37
C LEU A 234 -3.81 10.37 -29.04
N HIS A 235 -4.95 10.92 -29.41
CA HIS A 235 -5.28 12.32 -29.13
C HIS A 235 -5.34 12.63 -27.64
N LEU A 236 -5.87 11.68 -26.85
CA LEU A 236 -5.86 11.75 -25.39
C LEU A 236 -4.45 11.69 -24.79
N ALA A 237 -3.62 10.75 -25.28
CA ALA A 237 -2.23 10.58 -24.83
C ALA A 237 -1.38 11.83 -25.10
N ASP A 238 -1.48 12.39 -26.31
CA ASP A 238 -0.79 13.62 -26.72
C ASP A 238 -1.26 14.80 -25.86
N GLY A 239 -2.58 14.93 -25.63
CA GLY A 239 -3.15 15.95 -24.74
C GLY A 239 -2.66 15.86 -23.30
N ALA A 240 -2.63 14.65 -22.74
CA ALA A 240 -2.12 14.40 -21.39
C ALA A 240 -0.63 14.75 -21.26
N LEU A 241 0.18 14.45 -22.28
CA LEU A 241 1.60 14.78 -22.29
C LEU A 241 1.84 16.30 -22.40
N ARG A 242 1.09 17.01 -23.26
CA ARG A 242 1.11 18.49 -23.31
C ARG A 242 0.75 19.13 -21.97
N PHE A 243 -0.16 18.51 -21.23
CA PHE A 243 -0.52 18.95 -19.90
C PHE A 243 0.62 18.76 -18.89
N GLU A 244 1.30 17.61 -18.91
CA GLU A 244 2.49 17.36 -18.09
C GLU A 244 3.62 18.36 -18.38
N GLU A 245 3.92 18.63 -19.65
CA GLU A 245 4.95 19.60 -20.06
C GLU A 245 4.66 20.98 -19.44
N ARG A 246 3.41 21.46 -19.51
CA ARG A 246 2.99 22.75 -18.92
C ARG A 246 3.20 22.81 -17.40
N ILE A 247 2.91 21.72 -16.67
CA ILE A 247 3.13 21.67 -15.22
C ILE A 247 4.62 21.73 -14.92
N SER A 248 5.44 20.96 -15.66
CA SER A 248 6.88 20.83 -15.43
C SER A 248 7.66 22.14 -15.58
N GLU A 249 7.21 23.01 -16.48
CA GLU A 249 7.81 24.34 -16.73
C GLU A 249 7.45 25.36 -15.64
N SER A 250 6.34 25.15 -14.93
CA SER A 250 5.93 25.99 -13.81
C SER A 250 6.75 25.62 -12.55
N SER A 251 7.95 26.18 -12.43
CA SER A 251 8.90 25.92 -11.33
C SER A 251 8.41 26.29 -9.92
N ALA A 252 7.12 26.59 -9.74
CA ALA A 252 6.47 26.80 -8.46
C ALA A 252 5.39 25.73 -8.29
N GLY A 253 5.70 24.67 -7.55
CA GLY A 253 4.78 23.56 -7.24
C GLY A 253 3.51 23.93 -6.45
N ASN A 254 3.10 25.21 -6.48
CA ASN A 254 1.94 25.77 -5.79
C ASN A 254 0.97 26.54 -6.73
N LYS A 255 1.15 26.46 -8.06
CA LYS A 255 0.22 27.08 -9.03
C LYS A 255 -0.48 26.07 -9.94
N LEU A 256 -0.70 24.86 -9.44
CA LEU A 256 -1.73 24.00 -10.02
C LEU A 256 -3.06 24.73 -9.81
N ASN A 257 -3.76 25.07 -10.89
CA ASN A 257 -5.13 25.55 -10.75
C ASN A 257 -5.98 24.39 -10.17
N THR A 258 -7.24 24.67 -9.82
CA THR A 258 -8.11 23.65 -9.23
C THR A 258 -8.39 22.47 -10.16
N ARG A 259 -8.40 22.67 -11.50
CA ARG A 259 -8.48 21.57 -12.48
C ARG A 259 -7.21 20.73 -12.47
N ASP A 260 -6.05 21.39 -12.43
CA ASP A 260 -4.76 20.73 -12.47
C ASP A 260 -4.54 19.88 -11.23
N SER A 261 -4.95 20.35 -10.05
CA SER A 261 -4.77 19.63 -8.78
C SER A 261 -5.65 18.38 -8.68
N LEU A 262 -6.85 18.40 -9.28
CA LEU A 262 -7.75 17.25 -9.36
C LEU A 262 -7.21 16.18 -10.32
N MET A 263 -6.60 16.63 -11.43
CA MET A 263 -6.10 15.77 -12.50
C MET A 263 -4.65 15.33 -12.30
N ASP A 264 -3.89 16.04 -11.46
CA ASP A 264 -2.62 15.58 -10.90
C ASP A 264 -2.97 14.30 -10.14
N LEU A 265 -3.44 14.31 -8.89
CA LEU A 265 -3.63 13.18 -7.94
C LEU A 265 -4.11 11.78 -8.41
N TYR A 266 -4.63 11.60 -9.63
CA TYR A 266 -5.16 10.33 -10.15
C TYR A 266 -4.47 9.81 -11.40
N SER A 267 -3.60 10.61 -12.01
CA SER A 267 -3.22 10.43 -13.41
C SER A 267 -2.15 9.40 -13.70
N TYR A 268 -1.18 9.14 -12.82
CA TYR A 268 -0.04 8.27 -13.18
C TYR A 268 -0.46 6.83 -13.54
N SER A 269 -1.38 6.24 -12.78
CA SER A 269 -1.91 4.90 -13.05
C SER A 269 -2.75 4.82 -14.33
N ILE A 270 -3.15 5.96 -14.88
CA ILE A 270 -3.94 6.06 -16.11
C ILE A 270 -3.06 6.46 -17.30
N TYR A 271 -2.17 7.44 -17.13
CA TYR A 271 -1.29 7.98 -18.16
C TYR A 271 -0.30 6.94 -18.65
N MET A 272 0.39 6.24 -17.75
CA MET A 272 1.45 5.34 -18.21
C MET A 272 0.95 4.13 -18.97
N PRO A 273 -0.12 3.41 -18.54
CA PRO A 273 -0.65 2.33 -19.36
C PRO A 273 -1.18 2.83 -20.71
N LEU A 274 -1.80 4.02 -20.74
CA LEU A 274 -2.24 4.64 -21.98
C LEU A 274 -1.04 4.99 -22.88
N TRP A 275 0.03 5.59 -22.33
CA TRP A 275 1.24 5.93 -23.06
C TRP A 275 1.99 4.68 -23.54
N ASP A 276 2.10 3.63 -22.74
CA ASP A 276 2.68 2.35 -23.16
C ASP A 276 1.89 1.74 -24.33
N GLU A 277 0.56 1.76 -24.25
CA GLU A 277 -0.30 1.29 -25.34
C GLU A 277 -0.16 2.15 -26.60
N VAL A 278 -0.27 3.47 -26.46
CA VAL A 278 -0.35 4.41 -27.58
C VAL A 278 1.01 4.69 -28.20
N TYR A 279 2.02 4.95 -27.38
CA TYR A 279 3.36 5.31 -27.81
C TYR A 279 4.26 4.09 -28.04
N GLY A 280 3.87 2.91 -27.57
CA GLY A 280 4.69 1.70 -27.66
C GLY A 280 5.89 1.72 -26.70
N THR A 281 5.76 2.43 -25.59
CA THR A 281 6.73 2.46 -24.48
C THR A 281 6.49 1.30 -23.51
N GLN A 282 7.37 1.15 -22.53
CA GLN A 282 7.30 0.14 -21.47
C GLN A 282 7.54 0.77 -20.09
N MET A 283 7.07 2.01 -19.91
CA MET A 283 7.34 2.78 -18.70
C MET A 283 6.57 2.24 -17.49
N PHE A 284 5.36 1.72 -17.67
CA PHE A 284 4.51 1.23 -16.57
C PHE A 284 5.04 -0.04 -15.92
N ASN A 285 5.59 -0.94 -16.73
CA ASN A 285 6.09 -2.24 -16.27
C ASN A 285 7.58 -2.22 -15.89
N ASN A 286 8.33 -1.20 -16.32
CA ASN A 286 9.75 -1.09 -16.03
C ASN A 286 10.01 -0.09 -14.90
N GLY A 287 10.36 -0.62 -13.73
CA GLY A 287 11.17 0.11 -12.74
C GLY A 287 12.60 0.26 -13.27
N GLY A 288 12.78 1.11 -14.29
CA GLY A 288 14.06 1.32 -14.95
C GLY A 288 15.14 1.81 -13.99
N ALA A 289 16.40 1.61 -14.36
CA ALA A 289 17.51 2.26 -13.67
C ALA A 289 17.44 3.79 -13.88
N PHE A 290 17.95 4.56 -12.93
CA PHE A 290 18.08 6.02 -13.05
C PHE A 290 18.76 6.41 -14.38
N GLY A 291 18.11 7.27 -15.17
CA GLY A 291 18.55 7.70 -16.50
C GLY A 291 18.13 6.80 -17.68
N THR A 292 17.31 5.77 -17.46
CA THR A 292 16.79 4.93 -18.55
C THR A 292 15.95 5.75 -19.53
N LEU A 293 16.13 5.53 -20.83
CA LEU A 293 15.35 6.18 -21.89
C LEU A 293 14.37 5.21 -22.54
N ASP A 294 13.17 5.69 -22.87
CA ASP A 294 12.22 4.98 -23.74
C ASP A 294 11.56 5.96 -24.72
N SER A 295 11.51 5.60 -26.00
CA SER A 295 11.11 6.52 -27.07
C SER A 295 9.68 6.27 -27.55
N VAL A 296 8.99 7.35 -27.91
CA VAL A 296 7.68 7.30 -28.57
C VAL A 296 7.87 6.73 -29.98
N LYS A 297 7.29 5.54 -30.23
CA LYS A 297 7.40 4.79 -31.49
C LYS A 297 6.22 5.03 -32.43
N ASN A 298 5.15 5.66 -31.95
CA ASN A 298 3.96 5.92 -32.74
C ASN A 298 4.16 7.11 -33.67
N LYS A 299 4.20 6.83 -34.98
CA LYS A 299 4.45 7.83 -36.05
C LYS A 299 3.36 8.88 -36.19
N ASN A 300 2.17 8.62 -35.67
CA ASN A 300 1.04 9.56 -35.74
C ASN A 300 1.02 10.52 -34.55
N SER A 301 1.78 10.25 -33.47
CA SER A 301 1.91 11.16 -32.34
C SER A 301 2.69 12.41 -32.72
N GLU A 302 2.31 13.55 -32.17
CA GLU A 302 3.12 14.77 -32.25
C GLU A 302 4.48 14.64 -31.54
N TYR A 303 4.62 13.65 -30.66
CA TYR A 303 5.83 13.33 -29.91
C TYR A 303 6.68 12.22 -30.54
N ASN A 304 6.37 11.78 -31.76
CA ASN A 304 7.12 10.72 -32.44
C ASN A 304 8.63 10.97 -32.43
N GLY A 305 9.39 10.00 -31.91
CA GLY A 305 10.85 10.05 -31.80
C GLY A 305 11.38 10.79 -30.57
N ARG A 306 10.54 11.46 -29.78
CA ARG A 306 10.92 11.99 -28.46
C ARG A 306 11.10 10.83 -27.47
N ALA A 307 11.91 11.04 -26.45
CA ALA A 307 12.17 10.05 -25.41
C ALA A 307 11.64 10.52 -24.05
N PHE A 308 11.14 9.58 -23.27
CA PHE A 308 10.98 9.71 -21.83
C PHE A 308 12.26 9.28 -21.14
N VAL A 309 12.56 9.89 -20.00
CA VAL A 309 13.68 9.54 -19.12
C VAL A 309 13.19 9.18 -17.74
N TYR A 310 13.74 8.10 -17.17
CA TYR A 310 13.49 7.73 -15.79
C TYR A 310 14.38 8.57 -14.84
N ASP A 311 13.80 9.58 -14.21
CA ASP A 311 14.51 10.59 -13.38
C ASP A 311 14.32 10.36 -11.85
N GLY A 312 13.90 9.14 -11.47
CA GLY A 312 13.90 8.66 -10.08
C GLY A 312 12.90 9.33 -9.13
N GLN A 313 12.98 8.97 -7.84
CA GLN A 313 12.03 9.42 -6.82
C GLN A 313 12.47 10.78 -6.22
N LYS A 314 11.71 11.85 -6.47
CA LYS A 314 11.84 13.09 -5.68
C LYS A 314 11.47 12.80 -4.23
N SER A 315 12.44 12.85 -3.31
CA SER A 315 12.25 12.54 -1.89
C SER A 315 11.19 13.39 -1.19
N SER A 316 10.79 14.53 -1.75
CA SER A 316 9.73 15.39 -1.24
C SER A 316 8.30 14.97 -1.61
N TYR A 317 8.10 13.97 -2.49
CA TYR A 317 6.79 13.47 -2.93
C TYR A 317 6.59 11.99 -2.55
N SER A 318 7.04 11.63 -1.34
CA SER A 318 7.07 10.24 -0.84
C SER A 318 5.70 9.58 -0.63
N ALA A 319 4.60 10.33 -0.72
CA ALA A 319 3.26 9.76 -0.51
C ALA A 319 2.62 9.20 -1.78
N SER A 320 3.17 9.47 -2.96
CA SER A 320 2.36 9.35 -4.17
C SER A 320 3.08 8.64 -5.35
N GLY A 321 4.42 8.72 -5.50
CA GLY A 321 5.15 8.02 -6.58
C GLY A 321 5.27 8.77 -7.93
N TRP A 322 5.14 10.10 -7.90
CA TRP A 322 4.55 10.87 -9.01
C TRP A 322 5.44 11.31 -10.15
N ASN A 323 6.74 11.01 -10.15
CA ASN A 323 7.67 11.67 -11.08
C ASN A 323 8.82 10.78 -11.52
N MET A 324 8.54 9.51 -11.77
CA MET A 324 9.58 8.58 -12.17
C MET A 324 9.98 8.73 -13.64
N TRP A 325 9.03 8.96 -14.54
CA TRP A 325 9.27 9.17 -15.97
C TRP A 325 8.80 10.57 -16.37
N ARG A 326 9.63 11.29 -17.14
CA ARG A 326 9.29 12.60 -17.74
C ARG A 326 9.78 12.67 -19.17
N LEU A 327 9.19 13.52 -19.99
CA LEU A 327 9.70 13.75 -21.34
C LEU A 327 11.07 14.45 -21.31
N VAL A 328 11.98 14.02 -22.18
CA VAL A 328 13.28 14.68 -22.38
C VAL A 328 13.05 16.02 -23.06
N SER A 329 13.58 17.09 -22.48
CA SER A 329 13.46 18.44 -23.05
C SER A 329 14.36 18.62 -24.28
N SER A 330 14.01 19.56 -25.16
CA SER A 330 14.83 19.88 -26.34
C SER A 330 16.26 20.30 -25.99
N MET A 331 16.45 20.91 -24.82
CA MET A 331 17.78 21.28 -24.32
C MET A 331 18.60 20.05 -23.92
N GLU A 332 17.96 19.02 -23.37
CA GLU A 332 18.63 17.75 -23.04
C GLU A 332 18.98 16.94 -24.28
N ASP A 333 18.21 17.04 -25.36
CA ASP A 333 18.59 16.46 -26.67
C ASP A 333 19.91 17.05 -27.18
N THR A 334 20.24 18.29 -26.78
CA THR A 334 21.45 19.01 -27.22
C THR A 334 22.62 18.87 -26.24
N LEU A 335 22.37 18.98 -24.94
CA LEU A 335 23.40 19.03 -23.89
C LEU A 335 23.63 17.70 -23.16
N GLY A 336 22.76 16.71 -23.40
CA GLY A 336 22.64 15.48 -22.62
C GLY A 336 21.62 15.63 -21.48
N LEU A 337 21.26 14.50 -20.87
CA LEU A 337 20.24 14.44 -19.82
C LEU A 337 20.63 15.26 -18.58
N CYS A 338 19.69 16.07 -18.08
CA CYS A 338 19.79 16.78 -16.82
C CYS A 338 18.94 16.07 -15.78
N LEU A 339 19.56 15.11 -15.08
CA LEU A 339 18.87 14.30 -14.09
C LEU A 339 18.84 15.00 -12.73
N ASN A 340 17.76 14.81 -11.98
CA ASN A 340 17.46 15.52 -10.73
C ASN A 340 18.53 15.34 -9.65
N ASP A 341 19.20 14.19 -9.57
CA ASP A 341 20.31 13.95 -8.62
C ASP A 341 21.71 14.14 -9.25
N SER A 342 21.77 14.72 -10.45
CA SER A 342 23.03 15.01 -11.13
C SER A 342 23.40 16.49 -11.00
N VAL A 343 24.71 16.77 -10.89
CA VAL A 343 25.26 18.12 -11.07
C VAL A 343 26.17 18.06 -12.29
N LEU A 344 25.74 18.70 -13.37
CA LEU A 344 26.48 18.70 -14.63
C LEU A 344 26.62 20.12 -15.15
N VAL A 345 27.79 20.42 -15.72
CA VAL A 345 28.01 21.66 -16.47
C VAL A 345 28.38 21.31 -17.91
N ARG A 346 27.74 21.99 -18.84
CA ARG A 346 27.98 21.86 -20.28
C ARG A 346 28.20 23.23 -20.89
N ARG A 347 29.11 23.30 -21.85
CA ARG A 347 29.34 24.53 -22.63
C ARG A 347 28.71 24.36 -24.00
N HIS A 348 27.88 25.30 -24.41
CA HIS A 348 27.21 25.30 -25.71
C HIS A 348 27.05 26.73 -26.22
N ASN A 349 27.42 26.98 -27.48
CA ASN A 349 27.42 28.31 -28.10
C ASN A 349 28.11 29.42 -27.28
N GLY A 350 29.16 29.06 -26.54
CA GLY A 350 29.94 30.01 -25.72
C GLY A 350 29.37 30.28 -24.32
N GLU A 351 28.19 29.78 -24.00
CA GLU A 351 27.57 29.89 -22.68
C GLU A 351 27.73 28.60 -21.87
N TYR A 352 27.69 28.75 -20.53
CA TYR A 352 27.67 27.62 -19.61
C TYR A 352 26.24 27.34 -19.17
N TYR A 353 25.85 26.07 -19.27
CA TYR A 353 24.59 25.54 -18.81
C TYR A 353 24.85 24.64 -17.61
N LEU A 354 24.11 24.88 -16.52
CA LEU A 354 24.16 24.10 -15.29
C LEU A 354 22.88 23.27 -15.16
N CYS A 355 23.07 21.97 -15.03
CA CYS A 355 22.09 21.07 -14.44
C CYS A 355 22.39 21.01 -12.94
N ALA A 356 21.57 21.67 -12.13
CA ALA A 356 21.77 21.74 -10.69
C ALA A 356 21.13 20.52 -9.99
N LYS A 357 21.65 20.17 -8.81
CA LYS A 357 20.99 19.18 -7.96
C LYS A 357 19.56 19.65 -7.61
N ASN A 358 18.61 18.73 -7.64
CA ASN A 358 17.17 18.96 -7.53
C ASN A 358 16.57 19.79 -8.68
N SER A 359 17.25 19.83 -9.83
CA SER A 359 16.76 20.43 -11.07
C SER A 359 16.72 19.36 -12.16
N SER A 360 15.63 19.31 -12.92
CA SER A 360 15.51 18.48 -14.12
C SER A 360 15.63 19.32 -15.40
N SER A 361 16.16 20.55 -15.29
CA SER A 361 16.34 21.47 -16.42
C SER A 361 17.72 22.13 -16.40
N TRP A 362 18.25 22.31 -17.61
CA TRP A 362 19.45 23.09 -17.88
C TRP A 362 19.16 24.59 -17.78
N LYS A 363 19.97 25.31 -17.00
CA LYS A 363 19.87 26.77 -16.86
C LYS A 363 21.19 27.42 -17.25
N VAL A 364 21.12 28.54 -17.96
CA VAL A 364 22.30 29.36 -18.21
C VAL A 364 22.84 29.84 -16.86
N GLU A 365 24.13 29.63 -16.63
CA GLU A 365 24.83 30.06 -15.43
C GLU A 365 26.02 30.93 -15.81
N THR A 366 26.01 32.17 -15.33
CA THR A 366 27.05 33.17 -15.58
C THR A 366 27.92 33.42 -14.34
N ASN A 367 27.49 32.94 -13.18
CA ASN A 367 28.25 33.08 -11.94
C ASN A 367 29.42 32.09 -11.93
N LYS A 368 30.62 32.64 -12.05
CA LYS A 368 31.89 31.91 -12.00
C LYS A 368 32.03 31.00 -10.78
N ASP A 369 31.66 31.47 -9.59
CA ASP A 369 31.82 30.69 -8.36
C ASP A 369 30.84 29.52 -8.33
N THR A 370 29.62 29.70 -8.85
CA THR A 370 28.68 28.59 -9.06
C THR A 370 29.26 27.58 -10.05
N LEU A 371 29.76 28.03 -11.21
CA LEU A 371 30.36 27.15 -12.22
C LEU A 371 31.55 26.36 -11.67
N LEU A 372 32.51 27.03 -11.02
CA LEU A 372 33.65 26.36 -10.40
C LEU A 372 33.22 25.39 -9.31
N THR A 373 32.21 25.74 -8.52
CA THR A 373 31.65 24.87 -7.48
C THR A 373 30.98 23.64 -8.08
N SER A 374 30.22 23.80 -9.17
CA SER A 374 29.52 22.70 -9.84
C SER A 374 30.46 21.79 -10.62
N ILE A 375 31.55 22.32 -11.19
CA ILE A 375 32.54 21.52 -11.94
C ILE A 375 33.53 20.84 -10.99
N TYR A 376 34.00 21.54 -9.96
CA TYR A 376 35.16 21.13 -9.15
C TYR A 376 34.89 20.97 -7.65
N GLY A 377 33.69 21.31 -7.17
CA GLY A 377 33.35 21.37 -5.75
C GLY A 377 33.57 22.76 -5.12
N ALA A 378 32.96 23.00 -3.96
CA ALA A 378 33.02 24.28 -3.28
C ALA A 378 34.46 24.64 -2.87
N CYS A 379 34.85 25.92 -3.03
CA CYS A 379 36.08 26.41 -2.42
C CYS A 379 35.87 26.53 -0.90
N ASP A 380 36.38 25.55 -0.16
CA ASP A 380 36.32 25.47 1.29
C ASP A 380 37.72 25.25 1.89
N ALA A 381 37.78 24.99 3.20
CA ALA A 381 39.06 24.75 3.88
C ALA A 381 39.82 23.52 3.35
N ILE A 382 39.12 22.54 2.78
CA ILE A 382 39.70 21.32 2.18
C ILE A 382 40.29 21.64 0.81
N MET A 383 39.59 22.47 0.04
CA MET A 383 39.99 22.93 -1.29
C MET A 383 40.99 24.10 -1.25
N LYS A 384 41.37 24.58 -0.07
CA LYS A 384 42.41 25.62 0.09
C LYS A 384 43.71 25.24 -0.63
N GLY A 385 44.20 26.17 -1.44
CA GLY A 385 45.44 26.06 -2.20
C GLY A 385 45.38 25.15 -3.43
N TRP A 386 44.18 24.69 -3.81
CA TRP A 386 43.98 23.98 -5.08
C TRP A 386 43.84 24.97 -6.23
N THR A 387 44.36 24.58 -7.39
CA THR A 387 44.31 25.34 -8.64
C THR A 387 43.36 24.67 -9.64
N ARG A 388 42.56 25.47 -10.35
CA ARG A 388 41.60 25.00 -11.35
C ARG A 388 41.53 25.95 -12.55
N TYR A 389 41.36 25.39 -13.73
CA TYR A 389 41.09 26.17 -14.92
C TYR A 389 39.58 26.27 -15.17
N LEU A 390 39.11 27.47 -15.51
CA LEU A 390 37.84 27.67 -16.20
C LEU A 390 38.18 28.46 -17.47
N ASP A 391 37.93 27.85 -18.62
CA ASP A 391 38.56 28.25 -19.89
C ASP A 391 40.10 28.31 -19.76
N ASP A 392 40.73 29.38 -20.23
CA ASP A 392 42.18 29.56 -20.20
C ASP A 392 42.66 30.28 -18.92
N THR A 393 41.77 30.46 -17.94
CA THR A 393 42.05 31.23 -16.73
C THR A 393 42.27 30.33 -15.52
N LEU A 394 43.42 30.48 -14.86
CA LEU A 394 43.78 29.74 -13.64
C LEU A 394 43.20 30.43 -12.40
N TYR A 395 42.44 29.67 -11.62
CA TYR A 395 41.87 30.08 -10.34
C TYR A 395 42.54 29.33 -9.19
N LEU A 396 42.75 30.02 -8.07
CA LEU A 396 43.28 29.50 -6.82
C LEU A 396 42.22 29.64 -5.72
N CYS A 397 41.90 28.56 -5.02
CA CYS A 397 41.04 28.62 -3.85
C CYS A 397 41.83 29.17 -2.65
N VAL A 398 41.46 30.36 -2.18
CA VAL A 398 42.09 31.06 -1.03
C VAL A 398 41.08 31.23 0.09
N CYS A 399 41.55 31.26 1.34
CA CYS A 399 40.68 31.41 2.52
C CYS A 399 41.14 32.56 3.43
N PRO A 400 41.02 33.82 2.98
CA PRO A 400 41.29 34.97 3.84
C PRO A 400 40.28 34.98 5.00
N ASP A 401 40.78 35.17 6.22
CA ASP A 401 39.97 35.29 7.45
C ASP A 401 38.96 34.14 7.67
N GLY A 402 39.29 32.93 7.19
CA GLY A 402 38.46 31.74 7.34
C GLY A 402 37.30 31.61 6.34
N LYS A 403 37.10 32.58 5.43
CA LYS A 403 36.12 32.48 4.33
C LYS A 403 36.82 32.16 3.02
N CYS A 404 36.45 31.03 2.43
CA CYS A 404 37.09 30.51 1.23
C CYS A 404 36.39 31.00 -0.06
N GLN A 405 37.17 31.39 -1.07
CA GLN A 405 36.69 31.84 -2.37
C GLN A 405 37.71 31.53 -3.49
N TRP A 406 37.22 31.36 -4.71
CA TRP A 406 38.06 31.17 -5.89
C TRP A 406 38.59 32.54 -6.39
N LYS A 407 39.88 32.81 -6.21
CA LYS A 407 40.53 34.01 -6.78
C LYS A 407 41.20 33.71 -8.11
N GLN A 408 41.16 34.69 -9.01
CA GLN A 408 41.93 34.68 -10.27
C GLN A 408 43.28 35.36 -10.03
N ASP A 409 44.31 34.94 -10.76
CA ASP A 409 45.52 35.75 -10.90
C ASP A 409 45.23 36.96 -11.79
N ASP A 410 45.28 38.15 -11.19
CA ASP A 410 45.08 39.43 -11.86
C ASP A 410 46.42 40.11 -12.23
N GLY A 411 47.54 39.42 -12.04
CA GLY A 411 48.89 39.95 -12.27
C GLY A 411 49.30 41.06 -11.31
N SER A 412 48.53 41.29 -10.24
CA SER A 412 48.84 42.32 -9.25
C SER A 412 49.89 41.84 -8.24
N GLU A 413 50.77 42.75 -7.80
CA GLU A 413 51.70 42.48 -6.68
C GLU A 413 50.93 42.06 -5.41
N THR A 414 49.71 42.58 -5.24
CA THR A 414 48.79 42.20 -4.16
C THR A 414 48.39 40.72 -4.18
N PHE A 415 48.13 40.11 -5.34
CA PHE A 415 47.82 38.68 -5.43
C PHE A 415 49.06 37.84 -5.05
N SER A 416 50.25 38.21 -5.54
CA SER A 416 51.49 37.53 -5.18
C SER A 416 51.78 37.61 -3.67
N ASP A 417 51.64 38.79 -3.06
CA ASP A 417 51.87 38.98 -1.62
C ASP A 417 50.83 38.24 -0.76
N GLU A 418 49.58 38.19 -1.20
CA GLU A 418 48.51 37.48 -0.49
C GLU A 418 48.70 35.96 -0.62
N VAL A 419 49.12 35.45 -1.78
CA VAL A 419 49.41 34.04 -2.03
C VAL A 419 50.67 33.58 -1.30
N GLN A 420 51.74 34.39 -1.28
CA GLN A 420 52.97 34.11 -0.53
C GLN A 420 52.77 34.09 0.99
N LYS A 421 51.77 34.82 1.51
CA LYS A 421 51.36 34.72 2.93
C LYS A 421 50.72 33.37 3.27
N TYR A 422 50.22 32.62 2.29
CA TYR A 422 49.82 31.23 2.49
C TYR A 422 51.04 30.31 2.33
N ALA A 423 51.15 29.29 3.18
CA ALA A 423 52.33 28.41 3.30
C ALA A 423 53.03 28.08 1.96
N ASN A 424 54.37 28.06 1.94
CA ASN A 424 55.25 27.84 0.77
C ASN A 424 54.78 26.76 -0.22
N SER A 425 54.11 25.71 0.25
CA SER A 425 53.56 24.63 -0.59
C SER A 425 52.40 25.05 -1.50
N THR A 426 51.61 26.06 -1.12
CA THR A 426 50.50 26.59 -1.94
C THR A 426 51.04 27.45 -3.08
N TYR A 427 52.03 28.28 -2.78
CA TYR A 427 52.72 29.08 -3.78
C TYR A 427 53.49 28.19 -4.77
N LEU A 428 54.20 27.16 -4.28
CA LEU A 428 54.85 26.14 -5.12
C LEU A 428 53.85 25.45 -6.06
N ASN A 429 52.67 25.07 -5.54
CA ASN A 429 51.63 24.45 -6.36
C ASN A 429 51.11 25.38 -7.46
N PHE A 430 50.95 26.67 -7.15
CA PHE A 430 50.50 27.66 -8.12
C PHE A 430 51.55 27.89 -9.22
N LEU A 431 52.82 28.12 -8.85
CA LEU A 431 53.93 28.28 -9.80
C LEU A 431 54.11 27.04 -10.70
N ALA A 432 54.15 25.85 -10.09
CA ALA A 432 54.25 24.61 -10.85
C ALA A 432 53.02 24.36 -11.74
N SER A 433 51.83 24.84 -11.35
CA SER A 433 50.63 24.77 -12.19
C SER A 433 50.68 25.71 -13.38
N MET A 434 51.32 26.88 -13.25
CA MET A 434 51.54 27.79 -14.39
C MET A 434 52.59 27.23 -15.37
N GLU A 435 53.67 26.64 -14.87
CA GLU A 435 54.78 26.15 -15.71
C GLU A 435 54.48 24.79 -16.35
N PHE A 436 53.93 23.84 -15.58
CA PHE A 436 53.75 22.44 -16.01
C PHE A 436 52.28 22.04 -16.20
N GLY A 437 51.35 22.97 -16.01
CA GLY A 437 49.91 22.70 -15.98
C GLY A 437 49.40 22.25 -14.61
N ALA A 438 48.08 22.38 -14.39
CA ALA A 438 47.46 22.00 -13.12
C ALA A 438 47.72 20.52 -12.81
N CYS A 439 48.17 20.23 -11.58
CA CYS A 439 48.30 18.86 -11.13
C CYS A 439 46.91 18.22 -11.04
N THR A 440 46.64 17.28 -11.92
CA THR A 440 45.39 16.51 -11.98
C THR A 440 45.59 15.13 -11.35
N LYS A 441 44.50 14.53 -10.88
CA LYS A 441 44.51 13.15 -10.35
C LYS A 441 44.47 12.09 -11.45
N ASP A 442 44.47 12.49 -12.72
CA ASP A 442 44.50 11.56 -13.84
C ASP A 442 45.86 10.85 -13.95
N SER A 443 45.86 9.68 -14.58
CA SER A 443 47.01 8.77 -14.59
C SER A 443 48.24 9.33 -15.31
N LEU A 444 48.06 10.35 -16.15
CA LEU A 444 49.15 10.94 -16.95
C LEU A 444 49.96 11.97 -16.15
N MET A 445 49.32 12.75 -15.26
CA MET A 445 50.00 13.80 -14.51
C MET A 445 50.35 13.37 -13.08
N ASN A 446 49.57 12.47 -12.48
CA ASN A 446 49.81 12.03 -11.11
C ASN A 446 51.11 11.20 -11.01
N ASN A 447 51.96 11.56 -10.05
CA ASN A 447 53.34 11.09 -9.83
C ASN A 447 54.39 11.50 -10.86
N ARG A 448 54.03 12.36 -11.81
CA ARG A 448 55.03 13.01 -12.64
C ARG A 448 56.02 13.76 -11.74
N LYS A 449 57.30 13.40 -11.85
CA LYS A 449 58.42 14.00 -11.09
C LYS A 449 59.09 15.04 -12.00
N GLU A 450 59.24 16.27 -11.52
CA GLU A 450 59.83 17.38 -12.24
C GLU A 450 60.82 18.14 -11.34
N ILE A 451 61.57 19.07 -11.92
CA ILE A 451 62.46 19.96 -11.19
C ILE A 451 62.04 21.40 -11.46
N LEU A 452 61.71 22.14 -10.39
CA LEU A 452 61.39 23.57 -10.44
C LEU A 452 62.39 24.31 -9.57
N ASP A 453 63.17 25.23 -10.16
CA ASP A 453 64.20 26.02 -9.47
C ASP A 453 65.17 25.21 -8.58
N GLY A 454 65.57 24.01 -9.05
CA GLY A 454 66.49 23.12 -8.34
C GLY A 454 65.86 22.25 -7.25
N GLN A 455 64.55 22.38 -7.02
CA GLN A 455 63.80 21.54 -6.09
C GLN A 455 63.11 20.39 -6.84
N MET A 456 63.31 19.15 -6.37
CA MET A 456 62.62 17.98 -6.91
C MET A 456 61.16 18.00 -6.43
N ILE A 457 60.23 18.00 -7.38
CA ILE A 457 58.79 18.04 -7.10
C ILE A 457 58.07 16.86 -7.74
N ARG A 458 56.92 16.48 -7.19
CA ARG A 458 56.03 15.45 -7.72
C ARG A 458 54.58 15.95 -7.67
N CYS A 459 53.82 15.73 -8.74
CA CYS A 459 52.38 15.93 -8.72
C CYS A 459 51.72 14.80 -7.90
N VAL A 460 51.08 15.12 -6.78
CA VAL A 460 50.44 14.13 -5.91
C VAL A 460 49.13 14.66 -5.38
N GLY A 461 48.05 13.94 -5.65
CA GLY A 461 46.74 14.22 -5.06
C GLY A 461 46.15 15.55 -5.52
N GLY A 462 46.48 15.98 -6.74
CA GLY A 462 46.01 17.24 -7.32
C GLY A 462 46.81 18.48 -6.92
N LYS A 463 48.00 18.30 -6.32
CA LYS A 463 48.95 19.37 -6.00
C LYS A 463 50.39 18.97 -6.31
N TRP A 464 51.20 19.92 -6.76
CA TRP A 464 52.65 19.78 -6.83
C TRP A 464 53.29 19.92 -5.44
N LYS A 465 54.19 18.98 -5.09
CA LYS A 465 54.85 18.92 -3.77
C LYS A 465 56.33 18.59 -3.92
N ALA A 466 57.19 19.08 -3.03
CA ALA A 466 58.61 18.71 -2.99
C ALA A 466 58.85 17.28 -2.44
N ILE A 467 59.90 16.59 -2.93
CA ILE A 467 60.29 15.21 -2.57
C ILE A 467 61.82 15.04 -2.40
N ASP A 468 62.28 13.95 -1.77
CA ASP A 468 63.71 13.62 -1.55
C ASP A 468 64.30 12.61 -2.56
N SER A 469 65.59 12.28 -2.43
CA SER A 469 66.32 11.43 -3.38
C SER A 469 65.98 9.93 -3.26
N LEU A 470 65.70 9.41 -2.06
CA LEU A 470 65.29 8.01 -1.89
C LEU A 470 63.92 7.79 -2.55
N GLU A 471 63.00 8.74 -2.38
CA GLU A 471 61.69 8.80 -3.03
C GLU A 471 61.79 9.04 -4.56
N TYR A 472 62.83 9.74 -5.02
CA TYR A 472 63.08 9.93 -6.44
C TYR A 472 63.54 8.62 -7.13
N TYR A 473 64.46 7.84 -6.53
CA TYR A 473 65.11 6.67 -7.16
C TYR A 473 64.51 5.30 -6.81
N VAL A 474 64.22 5.03 -5.53
CA VAL A 474 63.63 3.75 -5.06
C VAL A 474 62.13 3.91 -4.85
N GLY A 475 61.57 5.10 -5.10
CA GLY A 475 60.17 5.37 -4.85
C GLY A 475 59.86 5.52 -3.36
N ARG A 476 58.72 6.12 -3.04
CA ARG A 476 58.29 6.26 -1.64
C ARG A 476 57.52 5.03 -1.20
N CYS A 477 58.03 4.37 -0.17
CA CYS A 477 57.28 3.35 0.53
C CYS A 477 55.94 3.94 1.03
N GLY A 478 54.84 3.33 0.59
CA GLY A 478 53.48 3.73 0.92
C GLY A 478 52.87 4.78 0.00
N ASN A 479 53.51 5.10 -1.13
CA ASN A 479 52.84 5.76 -2.24
C ASN A 479 52.43 4.72 -3.28
N VAL A 480 51.12 4.60 -3.52
CA VAL A 480 50.45 3.53 -4.31
C VAL A 480 50.95 3.40 -5.76
N TYR A 481 51.72 4.37 -6.24
CA TYR A 481 52.21 4.45 -7.62
C TYR A 481 53.70 4.18 -7.77
N ASP A 482 54.47 4.19 -6.67
CA ASP A 482 55.89 3.89 -6.67
C ASP A 482 56.11 2.50 -6.05
N TYR A 483 55.72 2.33 -4.76
CA TYR A 483 55.68 1.04 -4.07
C TYR A 483 54.61 1.08 -2.96
N VAL A 484 53.74 0.09 -2.96
CA VAL A 484 52.62 -0.03 -2.02
C VAL A 484 53.13 -0.56 -0.67
N ILE A 485 52.45 -0.21 0.41
CA ILE A 485 52.63 -0.91 1.69
C ILE A 485 52.41 -2.40 1.46
N GLY A 486 53.39 -3.23 1.82
CA GLY A 486 53.42 -4.65 1.55
C GLY A 486 54.19 -5.05 0.29
N ASP A 487 54.67 -4.10 -0.51
CA ASP A 487 55.57 -4.41 -1.63
C ASP A 487 56.87 -4.98 -1.08
N LYS A 488 57.31 -6.06 -1.71
CA LYS A 488 58.46 -6.83 -1.27
C LYS A 488 59.55 -6.71 -2.30
N THR A 489 60.74 -6.35 -1.84
CA THR A 489 61.91 -6.29 -2.69
C THR A 489 63.05 -6.99 -2.00
N VAL A 490 64.03 -7.39 -2.77
CA VAL A 490 65.25 -8.01 -2.25
C VAL A 490 66.40 -7.08 -2.58
N THR A 491 67.19 -6.72 -1.57
CA THR A 491 68.42 -6.01 -1.84
C THR A 491 69.39 -6.93 -2.58
N PRO A 492 70.42 -6.39 -3.26
CA PRO A 492 71.45 -7.22 -3.90
C PRO A 492 72.14 -8.25 -2.97
N ASP A 493 71.98 -8.11 -1.65
CA ASP A 493 72.60 -8.97 -0.62
C ASP A 493 71.64 -10.04 -0.04
N SER A 494 70.53 -10.36 -0.72
CA SER A 494 69.54 -11.38 -0.31
C SER A 494 68.80 -11.10 1.01
N VAL A 495 68.64 -9.82 1.36
CA VAL A 495 67.80 -9.40 2.49
C VAL A 495 66.40 -9.08 1.97
N TYR A 496 65.39 -9.81 2.47
CA TYR A 496 64.00 -9.59 2.12
C TYR A 496 63.45 -8.37 2.86
N LEU A 497 63.03 -7.36 2.09
CA LEU A 497 62.44 -6.13 2.60
C LEU A 497 60.97 -6.03 2.22
N GLU A 498 60.16 -5.50 3.13
CA GLU A 498 58.77 -5.13 2.92
C GLU A 498 58.59 -3.64 3.21
N CYS A 499 57.84 -2.96 2.35
CA CYS A 499 57.41 -1.59 2.61
C CYS A 499 56.35 -1.61 3.72
N LEU A 500 56.69 -1.18 4.93
CA LEU A 500 55.76 -1.19 6.08
C LEU A 500 54.71 -0.07 5.99
N SER A 501 53.65 -0.27 6.76
CA SER A 501 52.57 0.71 6.97
C SER A 501 53.02 2.08 7.47
N THR A 502 54.23 2.16 8.04
CA THR A 502 54.85 3.43 8.47
C THR A 502 55.39 4.26 7.31
N GLY A 503 55.30 3.77 6.06
CA GLY A 503 55.89 4.41 4.88
C GLY A 503 57.41 4.27 4.84
N LYS A 504 57.94 3.24 5.49
CA LYS A 504 59.37 2.89 5.54
C LYS A 504 59.58 1.42 5.20
N TRP A 505 60.71 1.11 4.58
CA TRP A 505 61.15 -0.25 4.30
C TRP A 505 61.67 -0.95 5.58
N ASP A 506 61.35 -2.25 5.80
CA ASP A 506 61.82 -3.09 6.92
C ASP A 506 62.01 -4.57 6.52
N THR A 507 62.69 -5.38 7.35
CA THR A 507 63.06 -6.80 7.10
C THR A 507 61.97 -7.83 7.45
N ILE A 508 61.81 -8.90 6.64
CA ILE A 508 60.77 -9.95 6.82
C ILE A 508 61.29 -11.42 6.64
N PRO A 509 60.61 -12.45 7.21
CA PRO A 509 60.95 -13.87 7.04
C PRO A 509 60.51 -14.47 5.69
N ALA A 510 61.00 -15.68 5.36
CA ALA A 510 60.82 -16.29 4.04
C ALA A 510 59.35 -16.60 3.66
N PRO A 511 58.50 -17.18 4.52
CA PRO A 511 57.08 -17.34 4.21
C PRO A 511 56.40 -16.00 3.87
N ASP A 512 56.72 -14.93 4.61
CA ASP A 512 56.21 -13.60 4.31
C ASP A 512 56.69 -13.13 2.93
N TYR A 513 57.94 -13.36 2.54
CA TYR A 513 58.43 -13.01 1.20
C TYR A 513 57.66 -13.73 0.07
N TYR A 514 57.39 -15.03 0.22
CA TYR A 514 56.63 -15.83 -0.76
C TYR A 514 55.11 -15.60 -0.72
N GLY A 515 54.64 -14.69 0.14
CA GLY A 515 53.23 -14.29 0.21
C GLY A 515 52.36 -15.19 1.10
N ASP A 516 52.97 -16.04 1.92
CA ASP A 516 52.24 -16.79 2.94
C ASP A 516 51.88 -15.85 4.09
N SER A 517 50.60 -15.59 4.30
CA SER A 517 50.15 -14.65 5.35
C SER A 517 49.96 -15.36 6.68
N CYS A 518 50.67 -14.92 7.73
CA CYS A 518 50.36 -15.33 9.10
C CYS A 518 49.43 -14.31 9.77
N LYS A 519 48.13 -14.61 9.74
CA LYS A 519 47.05 -13.77 10.31
C LYS A 519 46.14 -14.63 11.17
N SER A 520 45.19 -14.02 11.88
CA SER A 520 44.20 -14.72 12.71
C SER A 520 43.50 -15.88 12.00
N GLY A 521 43.07 -15.72 10.74
CA GLY A 521 42.47 -16.79 9.93
C GLY A 521 43.46 -17.85 9.41
N SER A 522 44.74 -17.71 9.70
CA SER A 522 45.81 -18.66 9.37
C SER A 522 46.56 -19.12 10.62
N HIS A 523 46.02 -18.89 11.83
CA HIS A 523 46.58 -19.47 13.05
C HIS A 523 46.74 -20.98 12.89
N HIS A 524 47.90 -21.50 13.29
CA HIS A 524 48.29 -22.90 13.19
C HIS A 524 48.31 -23.47 11.76
N ARG A 525 48.19 -22.62 10.73
CA ARG A 525 48.46 -23.02 9.36
C ARG A 525 49.93 -23.39 9.22
N VAL A 526 50.19 -24.54 8.62
CA VAL A 526 51.55 -25.02 8.34
C VAL A 526 51.90 -24.80 6.86
N VAL A 527 53.10 -24.30 6.58
CA VAL A 527 53.65 -24.13 5.21
C VAL A 527 55.06 -24.70 5.11
N PHE A 528 55.43 -25.19 3.92
CA PHE A 528 56.77 -25.70 3.64
C PHE A 528 57.52 -24.76 2.69
N ARG A 529 58.61 -24.14 3.15
CA ARG A 529 59.45 -23.20 2.38
C ARG A 529 60.92 -23.45 2.68
N ASP A 530 61.77 -23.37 1.66
CA ASP A 530 63.23 -23.52 1.78
C ASP A 530 63.67 -24.69 2.69
N ASN A 531 63.06 -25.87 2.50
CA ASN A 531 63.28 -27.14 3.23
C ASN A 531 62.85 -27.19 4.71
N HIS A 532 61.99 -26.27 5.16
CA HIS A 532 61.52 -26.20 6.54
C HIS A 532 59.99 -26.11 6.62
N TYR A 533 59.39 -26.70 7.65
CA TYR A 533 57.97 -26.52 7.99
C TYR A 533 57.83 -25.35 8.96
N TYR A 534 56.97 -24.40 8.62
CA TYR A 534 56.65 -23.24 9.44
C TYR A 534 55.20 -23.30 9.88
N ILE A 535 54.92 -22.94 11.13
CA ILE A 535 53.58 -22.78 11.70
C ILE A 535 53.31 -21.30 11.99
N CYS A 536 52.10 -20.85 11.74
CA CYS A 536 51.70 -19.48 12.04
C CYS A 536 51.18 -19.34 13.47
N GLU A 537 51.90 -18.58 14.29
CA GLU A 537 51.51 -18.27 15.67
C GLU A 537 50.96 -16.86 15.77
N VAL A 538 49.69 -16.71 16.15
CA VAL A 538 49.03 -15.40 16.32
C VAL A 538 48.72 -15.16 17.79
N GLN A 539 49.07 -13.98 18.29
CA GLN A 539 48.85 -13.61 19.68
C GLN A 539 47.38 -13.58 20.11
N CYS A 540 46.45 -13.32 19.17
CA CYS A 540 45.01 -13.35 19.43
C CYS A 540 44.24 -13.95 18.23
N PRO A 541 43.97 -15.27 18.23
CA PRO A 541 43.29 -15.94 17.12
C PRO A 541 41.86 -15.42 16.86
N ALA A 542 41.16 -15.00 17.92
CA ALA A 542 39.82 -14.42 17.83
C ALA A 542 39.81 -12.96 17.32
N CYS A 543 40.96 -12.29 17.25
CA CYS A 543 41.05 -10.91 16.79
C CYS A 543 41.15 -10.89 15.26
N ILE A 544 40.17 -10.26 14.59
CA ILE A 544 40.06 -10.19 13.12
C ILE A 544 41.33 -9.63 12.44
N TYR A 545 42.19 -8.93 13.18
CA TYR A 545 43.43 -8.32 12.68
C TYR A 545 44.69 -8.72 13.45
N SER A 546 44.69 -9.84 14.20
CA SER A 546 45.95 -10.29 14.80
C SER A 546 46.91 -10.70 13.67
N ILE A 547 48.05 -10.03 13.63
CA ILE A 547 49.19 -10.42 12.80
C ILE A 547 49.98 -11.42 13.63
N GLY A 548 50.33 -12.55 13.04
CA GLY A 548 51.11 -13.58 13.70
C GLY A 548 52.53 -13.61 13.18
N THR A 549 53.34 -14.42 13.82
CA THR A 549 54.71 -14.69 13.42
C THR A 549 54.81 -16.11 12.91
N TRP A 550 55.53 -16.30 11.81
CA TRP A 550 55.89 -17.63 11.33
C TRP A 550 57.01 -18.21 12.21
N GLU A 551 56.73 -19.34 12.85
CA GLU A 551 57.68 -20.10 13.67
C GLU A 551 58.04 -21.42 12.99
N LEU A 552 59.21 -21.98 13.30
CA LEU A 552 59.65 -23.27 12.76
C LEU A 552 59.01 -24.43 13.53
N LEU A 553 58.31 -25.35 12.86
CA LEU A 553 57.57 -26.45 13.49
C LEU A 553 58.48 -27.61 13.94
N THR A 554 58.24 -28.15 15.13
CA THR A 554 59.03 -29.24 15.76
C THR A 554 58.49 -30.65 15.41
N GLU A 555 59.28 -31.71 15.61
CA GLU A 555 58.90 -33.10 15.28
C GLU A 555 57.65 -33.61 16.04
N GLU A 556 57.39 -33.16 17.28
CA GLU A 556 56.20 -33.58 18.05
C GLU A 556 54.87 -33.02 17.48
N GLY A 557 54.91 -31.95 16.69
CA GLY A 557 53.74 -31.35 16.03
C GLY A 557 53.32 -32.03 14.72
N THR A 558 53.98 -33.12 14.33
CA THR A 558 53.77 -33.80 13.03
C THR A 558 52.78 -34.98 13.13
N ILE A 559 51.53 -34.71 13.50
CA ILE A 559 50.44 -35.72 13.55
C ILE A 559 49.82 -36.00 12.17
N PRO A 560 49.13 -37.14 11.93
CA PRO A 560 48.68 -37.54 10.60
C PRO A 560 47.84 -36.51 9.83
N PRO A 561 46.86 -35.79 10.43
CA PRO A 561 46.15 -34.73 9.72
C PRO A 561 47.07 -33.57 9.26
N VAL A 562 48.07 -33.22 10.06
CA VAL A 562 49.06 -32.16 9.74
C VAL A 562 50.00 -32.62 8.62
N LEU A 563 50.43 -33.89 8.64
CA LEU A 563 51.27 -34.49 7.59
C LEU A 563 50.54 -34.59 6.24
N ASN A 564 49.24 -34.86 6.26
CA ASN A 564 48.40 -34.89 5.06
C ASN A 564 47.89 -33.50 4.62
N MET A 565 48.28 -32.43 5.32
CA MET A 565 47.86 -31.05 5.07
C MET A 565 46.34 -30.84 5.14
N ASP A 566 45.64 -31.58 6.02
CA ASP A 566 44.23 -31.35 6.30
C ASP A 566 44.05 -29.98 6.96
N GLN A 567 43.20 -29.14 6.39
CA GLN A 567 42.94 -27.81 6.91
C GLN A 567 42.16 -27.90 8.23
N CYS A 568 42.74 -27.32 9.29
CA CYS A 568 42.03 -27.00 10.52
C CYS A 568 42.01 -25.48 10.71
N ASP A 569 40.92 -24.87 10.31
CA ASP A 569 40.63 -23.45 10.52
C ASP A 569 39.26 -23.27 11.20
N THR A 570 38.81 -22.02 11.33
CA THR A 570 37.51 -21.70 11.94
C THR A 570 36.31 -22.24 11.15
N LYS A 571 36.43 -22.46 9.83
CA LYS A 571 35.36 -23.02 8.99
C LYS A 571 35.27 -24.52 9.11
N THR A 572 36.41 -25.18 9.31
CA THR A 572 36.48 -26.62 9.59
C THR A 572 36.44 -26.90 11.08
N ASN A 573 36.11 -25.92 11.93
CA ASN A 573 35.99 -26.16 13.37
C ASN A 573 34.94 -27.26 13.62
N ASN A 574 35.26 -28.18 14.52
CA ASN A 574 34.55 -29.44 14.78
C ASN A 574 34.58 -30.49 13.68
N ARG A 575 35.23 -30.26 12.54
CA ARG A 575 35.38 -31.27 11.49
C ARG A 575 36.09 -32.49 12.06
N LEU A 576 35.56 -33.67 11.73
CA LEU A 576 36.15 -34.95 12.05
C LEU A 576 36.84 -35.54 10.82
N VAL A 577 38.05 -36.06 10.99
CA VAL A 577 38.76 -36.88 10.00
C VAL A 577 39.21 -38.18 10.66
N GLU A 578 39.15 -39.29 9.94
CA GLU A 578 39.55 -40.60 10.45
C GLU A 578 40.86 -41.03 9.80
N TYR A 579 41.87 -41.32 10.62
CA TYR A 579 43.13 -41.95 10.20
C TYR A 579 43.41 -43.12 11.13
N ASP A 580 43.70 -44.29 10.56
CA ASP A 580 44.05 -45.50 11.31
C ASP A 580 43.05 -45.86 12.43
N SER A 581 41.74 -45.72 12.14
CA SER A 581 40.64 -45.96 13.10
C SER A 581 40.61 -45.01 14.31
N VAL A 582 41.33 -43.89 14.23
CA VAL A 582 41.29 -42.80 15.22
C VAL A 582 40.65 -41.58 14.57
N PHE A 583 39.60 -41.06 15.20
CA PHE A 583 38.99 -39.80 14.79
C PHE A 583 39.79 -38.64 15.37
N TYR A 584 40.13 -37.69 14.53
CA TYR A 584 40.73 -36.41 14.89
C TYR A 584 39.70 -35.31 14.71
N ARG A 585 39.64 -34.40 15.67
CA ARG A 585 38.78 -33.22 15.64
C ARG A 585 39.63 -31.98 15.47
N CYS A 586 39.20 -31.14 14.54
CA CYS A 586 39.69 -29.77 14.45
C CYS A 586 39.02 -28.93 15.54
N LEU A 587 39.80 -28.36 16.45
CA LEU A 587 39.34 -27.45 17.49
C LEU A 587 40.26 -26.22 17.53
N ASP A 588 39.69 -25.05 17.27
CA ASP A 588 40.38 -23.76 17.39
C ASP A 588 41.70 -23.66 16.59
N GLY A 589 41.78 -24.38 15.46
CA GLY A 589 42.96 -24.40 14.59
C GLY A 589 43.90 -25.59 14.85
N ASP A 590 43.65 -26.37 15.90
CA ASP A 590 44.43 -27.56 16.23
C ASP A 590 43.70 -28.87 15.92
N TRP A 591 44.44 -29.78 15.31
CA TRP A 591 44.04 -31.18 15.24
C TRP A 591 44.38 -31.90 16.54
N SER A 592 43.38 -32.52 17.15
CA SER A 592 43.55 -33.38 18.33
C SER A 592 42.69 -34.62 18.21
N VAL A 593 42.95 -35.66 19.01
CA VAL A 593 42.08 -36.85 19.02
C VAL A 593 40.68 -36.45 19.49
N ALA A 594 39.66 -36.82 18.72
CA ALA A 594 38.28 -36.46 18.96
C ALA A 594 37.76 -37.10 20.27
N PRO A 595 37.12 -36.33 21.17
CA PRO A 595 36.45 -36.91 22.34
C PRO A 595 35.25 -37.77 21.94
N ASP A 596 34.96 -38.83 22.69
CA ASP A 596 33.84 -39.76 22.43
C ASP A 596 32.48 -39.06 22.27
N SER A 597 32.26 -37.92 22.93
CA SER A 597 31.01 -37.16 22.84
C SER A 597 30.72 -36.58 21.45
N PHE A 598 31.73 -36.44 20.58
CA PHE A 598 31.59 -35.98 19.20
C PHE A 598 31.41 -37.13 18.21
N ILE A 599 31.68 -38.36 18.64
CA ILE A 599 31.52 -39.58 17.85
C ILE A 599 30.07 -40.06 18.01
N THR A 600 29.15 -39.27 17.45
CA THR A 600 27.70 -39.54 17.51
C THR A 600 27.30 -40.77 16.68
N PRO A 601 26.09 -41.34 16.86
CA PRO A 601 25.67 -42.51 16.10
C PRO A 601 25.76 -42.39 14.57
N PRO A 602 25.47 -41.24 13.93
CA PRO A 602 25.76 -41.05 12.50
C PRO A 602 27.25 -41.24 12.14
N VAL A 603 28.18 -40.68 12.94
CA VAL A 603 29.63 -40.79 12.72
C VAL A 603 30.09 -42.24 12.82
N LEU A 604 29.60 -42.99 13.81
CA LEU A 604 29.88 -44.43 13.95
C LEU A 604 29.38 -45.28 12.77
N LYS A 605 28.42 -44.78 12.00
CA LYS A 605 27.92 -45.41 10.76
C LYS A 605 28.62 -44.88 9.49
N GLY A 606 29.69 -44.09 9.66
CA GLY A 606 30.48 -43.52 8.56
C GLY A 606 29.91 -42.23 7.96
N LEU A 607 28.90 -41.61 8.58
CA LEU A 607 28.36 -40.32 8.13
C LEU A 607 29.09 -39.19 8.85
N VAL A 608 30.01 -38.51 8.15
CA VAL A 608 30.70 -37.33 8.66
C VAL A 608 29.93 -36.07 8.24
N CYS A 609 29.59 -35.21 9.20
CA CYS A 609 28.97 -33.92 8.91
C CYS A 609 30.03 -32.94 8.38
N ASN A 610 29.74 -32.36 7.22
CA ASN A 610 30.57 -31.45 6.44
C ASN A 610 29.68 -30.31 5.93
N LEU A 611 30.00 -29.08 6.33
CA LEU A 611 29.23 -27.90 5.95
C LEU A 611 29.05 -27.73 4.44
N ASP A 612 29.98 -28.22 3.62
CA ASP A 612 29.92 -28.06 2.16
C ASP A 612 28.99 -29.10 1.49
N GLU A 613 28.74 -30.24 2.14
CA GLU A 613 28.05 -31.37 1.52
C GLU A 613 26.66 -31.62 2.12
N ASN A 614 26.52 -31.48 3.44
CA ASN A 614 25.32 -31.92 4.16
C ASN A 614 24.84 -30.92 5.22
N LEU A 615 25.21 -29.64 5.13
CA LEU A 615 24.66 -28.60 6.02
C LEU A 615 23.13 -28.58 5.98
N GLY A 616 22.50 -28.77 7.15
CA GLY A 616 21.05 -28.82 7.29
C GLY A 616 20.41 -30.14 6.86
N GLU A 617 21.19 -31.11 6.37
CA GLU A 617 20.69 -32.46 6.12
C GLU A 617 20.25 -33.08 7.46
N GLU A 618 19.07 -33.70 7.45
CA GLU A 618 18.53 -34.43 8.58
C GLU A 618 18.65 -35.94 8.35
N VAL A 619 19.28 -36.65 9.27
CA VAL A 619 19.41 -38.11 9.22
C VAL A 619 18.76 -38.75 10.43
N LYS A 620 18.02 -39.82 10.19
CA LYS A 620 17.48 -40.67 11.26
C LYS A 620 18.44 -41.82 11.52
N VAL A 621 18.99 -41.86 12.73
CA VAL A 621 19.83 -42.96 13.19
C VAL A 621 19.18 -43.60 14.40
N ASP A 622 18.77 -44.86 14.22
CA ASP A 622 18.00 -45.65 15.19
C ASP A 622 16.67 -44.96 15.53
N THR A 623 16.51 -44.39 16.72
CA THR A 623 15.26 -43.72 17.17
C THR A 623 15.36 -42.20 17.21
N SER A 624 16.52 -41.63 16.90
CA SER A 624 16.79 -40.20 17.04
C SER A 624 17.08 -39.56 15.68
N TYR A 625 16.71 -38.29 15.55
CA TYR A 625 17.02 -37.50 14.37
C TYR A 625 18.19 -36.58 14.69
N TYR A 626 19.08 -36.45 13.73
CA TYR A 626 20.24 -35.58 13.81
C TYR A 626 20.19 -34.62 12.64
N VAL A 627 20.62 -33.40 12.85
CA VAL A 627 20.87 -32.43 11.80
C VAL A 627 22.35 -32.12 11.77
N CYS A 628 22.92 -32.04 10.57
CA CYS A 628 24.29 -31.58 10.42
C CYS A 628 24.32 -30.06 10.60
N ASP A 629 24.96 -29.62 11.68
CA ASP A 629 25.10 -28.23 12.07
C ASP A 629 26.56 -28.02 12.51
N SER A 630 27.25 -27.08 11.88
CA SER A 630 28.61 -26.67 12.29
C SER A 630 29.65 -27.81 12.28
N ASN A 631 29.66 -28.65 11.23
CA ASN A 631 30.53 -29.83 11.03
C ASN A 631 30.38 -30.98 12.06
N TYR A 632 29.31 -31.02 12.83
CA TYR A 632 28.96 -32.20 13.62
C TYR A 632 27.46 -32.49 13.58
N TRP A 633 27.11 -33.76 13.82
CA TRP A 633 25.72 -34.17 13.92
C TRP A 633 25.15 -33.80 15.28
N LYS A 634 24.21 -32.86 15.29
CA LYS A 634 23.50 -32.44 16.49
C LYS A 634 22.15 -33.14 16.57
N PRO A 635 21.75 -33.72 17.70
CA PRO A 635 20.40 -34.24 17.85
C PRO A 635 19.38 -33.10 17.66
N LEU A 636 18.35 -33.33 16.85
CA LEU A 636 17.28 -32.35 16.66
C LEU A 636 16.61 -32.05 18.00
N ALA A 637 16.18 -30.80 18.19
CA ALA A 637 15.35 -30.44 19.34
C ALA A 637 14.13 -31.35 19.41
N ALA A 638 13.70 -31.70 20.62
CA ALA A 638 12.64 -32.68 20.80
C ALA A 638 11.33 -32.26 20.08
N GLU A 639 11.02 -30.96 20.03
CA GLU A 639 9.86 -30.39 19.34
C GLU A 639 9.92 -30.55 17.81
N ILE A 640 11.09 -30.46 17.19
CA ILE A 640 11.25 -30.71 15.75
C ILE A 640 11.26 -32.22 15.49
N SER A 641 11.91 -32.98 16.37
CA SER A 641 11.96 -34.43 16.30
C SER A 641 10.58 -35.06 16.31
N ILE A 642 9.62 -34.53 17.09
CA ILE A 642 8.24 -35.06 17.09
C ILE A 642 7.52 -34.79 15.76
N LEU A 643 7.77 -33.65 15.11
CA LEU A 643 7.24 -33.37 13.77
C LEU A 643 7.75 -34.41 12.76
N ARG A 644 9.05 -34.73 12.78
CA ARG A 644 9.64 -35.78 11.93
C ARG A 644 9.14 -37.18 12.26
N LYS A 645 8.95 -37.50 13.55
CA LYS A 645 8.32 -38.76 13.96
C LYS A 645 6.90 -38.89 13.41
N TYR A 646 6.13 -37.80 13.39
CA TYR A 646 4.79 -37.80 12.82
C TYR A 646 4.79 -37.84 11.30
N GLU A 647 5.70 -37.13 10.64
CA GLU A 647 5.93 -37.24 9.20
C GLU A 647 6.27 -38.69 8.79
N ASP A 648 7.18 -39.35 9.52
CA ASP A 648 7.55 -40.75 9.26
C ASP A 648 6.40 -41.74 9.55
N LYS A 649 5.60 -41.46 10.59
CA LYS A 649 4.54 -42.38 11.05
C LYS A 649 3.27 -42.26 10.21
N TYR A 650 2.90 -41.05 9.83
CA TYR A 650 1.61 -40.75 9.19
C TYR A 650 1.76 -40.26 7.75
N GLY A 651 2.94 -39.77 7.34
CA GLY A 651 3.20 -39.27 6.00
C GLY A 651 3.45 -37.76 5.94
N LYS A 652 3.83 -37.29 4.75
CA LYS A 652 3.99 -35.85 4.45
C LYS A 652 2.63 -35.19 4.33
N CYS A 653 2.52 -33.92 4.71
CA CYS A 653 1.24 -33.22 4.71
C CYS A 653 0.49 -33.31 3.38
N ASP A 654 1.15 -33.16 2.23
CA ASP A 654 0.53 -33.33 0.90
C ASP A 654 -0.24 -34.66 0.71
N SER A 655 0.11 -35.70 1.47
CA SER A 655 -0.53 -37.03 1.44
C SER A 655 -1.59 -37.24 2.52
N ILE A 656 -1.73 -36.32 3.48
CA ILE A 656 -2.62 -36.44 4.65
C ILE A 656 -3.40 -35.14 4.96
N THR A 657 -3.28 -34.07 4.17
CA THR A 657 -4.04 -32.82 4.33
C THR A 657 -5.54 -33.15 4.38
N GLY A 658 -6.22 -32.67 5.42
CA GLY A 658 -7.64 -32.94 5.66
C GLY A 658 -7.95 -34.24 6.45
N SER A 659 -6.97 -34.89 7.08
CA SER A 659 -7.21 -36.11 7.86
C SER A 659 -7.65 -35.87 9.31
N THR A 660 -6.75 -35.44 10.20
CA THR A 660 -7.02 -35.30 11.65
C THR A 660 -5.94 -34.50 12.39
N LEU A 661 -6.15 -34.26 13.70
CA LEU A 661 -5.14 -33.75 14.62
C LEU A 661 -4.63 -34.86 15.53
N TYR A 662 -3.33 -34.84 15.82
CA TYR A 662 -2.63 -35.87 16.60
C TYR A 662 -2.15 -35.31 17.93
N TYR A 663 -2.39 -36.06 18.99
CA TYR A 663 -1.93 -35.70 20.34
C TYR A 663 -0.55 -36.30 20.63
N SER A 664 0.37 -35.47 21.13
CA SER A 664 1.69 -35.88 21.61
C SER A 664 1.73 -35.94 23.13
N GLU A 665 1.94 -37.13 23.70
CA GLU A 665 2.15 -37.32 25.14
C GLU A 665 3.43 -36.62 25.63
N ASP A 666 4.48 -36.59 24.81
CA ASP A 666 5.78 -35.97 25.17
C ASP A 666 5.68 -34.45 25.41
N PHE A 667 4.69 -33.77 24.82
CA PHE A 667 4.56 -32.31 24.82
C PHE A 667 3.23 -31.79 25.34
N ASP A 668 2.30 -32.70 25.69
CA ASP A 668 0.90 -32.41 26.00
C ASP A 668 0.29 -31.39 25.01
N ALA A 669 0.42 -31.68 23.71
CA ALA A 669 0.06 -30.74 22.63
C ALA A 669 -0.52 -31.44 21.41
N LEU A 670 -1.30 -30.67 20.64
CA LEU A 670 -1.84 -31.08 19.34
C LEU A 670 -0.84 -30.76 18.21
N TYR A 671 -0.80 -31.64 17.23
CA TYR A 671 -0.02 -31.48 16.00
C TYR A 671 -0.85 -31.88 14.80
N GLY A 672 -0.68 -31.17 13.70
CA GLY A 672 -1.40 -31.43 12.46
C GLY A 672 -0.76 -30.72 11.28
N CYS A 673 -1.33 -30.94 10.11
CA CYS A 673 -0.94 -30.25 8.89
C CYS A 673 -1.71 -28.94 8.77
N VAL A 674 -0.97 -27.85 8.54
CA VAL A 674 -1.54 -26.52 8.29
C VAL A 674 -1.57 -26.22 6.78
N GLU A 675 -2.24 -25.13 6.37
CA GLU A 675 -2.43 -24.74 4.96
C GLU A 675 -1.13 -24.67 4.13
N THR A 676 0.03 -24.49 4.77
CA THR A 676 1.34 -24.50 4.10
C THR A 676 1.89 -25.90 3.78
N ASN A 677 1.10 -26.96 3.99
CA ASN A 677 1.51 -28.36 3.88
C ASN A 677 2.72 -28.72 4.76
N LEU A 678 2.78 -28.15 5.95
CA LEU A 678 3.81 -28.46 6.95
C LEU A 678 3.17 -28.98 8.23
N TRP A 679 3.85 -29.95 8.85
CA TRP A 679 3.52 -30.38 10.20
C TRP A 679 3.80 -29.23 11.17
N SER A 680 2.84 -28.91 12.02
CA SER A 680 2.98 -27.83 13.00
C SER A 680 2.24 -28.16 14.29
N LYS A 681 2.70 -27.53 15.38
CA LYS A 681 1.97 -27.53 16.65
C LYS A 681 0.71 -26.68 16.49
N ILE A 682 -0.42 -27.26 16.85
CA ILE A 682 -1.73 -26.59 16.82
C ILE A 682 -2.04 -26.08 18.22
N SER A 683 -2.47 -24.83 18.30
CA SER A 683 -2.85 -24.17 19.53
C SER A 683 -4.25 -23.60 19.42
N TYR A 684 -4.88 -23.28 20.54
CA TYR A 684 -6.15 -22.57 20.53
C TYR A 684 -5.92 -21.08 20.26
N SER A 685 -6.95 -20.42 19.78
CA SER A 685 -7.00 -18.96 19.71
C SER A 685 -6.92 -18.35 21.11
N GLU A 686 -6.38 -17.13 21.17
CA GLU A 686 -6.33 -16.37 22.42
C GLU A 686 -7.73 -15.88 22.81
N SER A 687 -7.90 -15.50 24.08
CA SER A 687 -9.14 -14.95 24.61
C SER A 687 -9.69 -13.84 23.70
N PRO A 688 -11.00 -13.81 23.37
CA PRO A 688 -12.11 -14.57 23.96
C PRO A 688 -12.49 -15.85 23.20
N LEU A 689 -11.53 -16.54 22.59
CA LEU A 689 -11.78 -17.72 21.75
C LEU A 689 -11.00 -18.93 22.26
N GLU A 690 -11.10 -19.14 23.57
CA GLU A 690 -10.33 -20.14 24.31
C GLU A 690 -10.78 -21.58 23.98
N ALA A 691 -9.96 -22.55 24.39
CA ALA A 691 -10.32 -23.95 24.32
C ALA A 691 -11.56 -24.24 25.18
N PRO A 692 -12.29 -25.33 24.91
CA PRO A 692 -13.31 -25.77 25.84
C PRO A 692 -12.75 -25.98 27.25
N ALA A 693 -13.45 -25.52 28.26
CA ALA A 693 -13.03 -25.69 29.65
C ALA A 693 -12.80 -27.17 29.95
N GLY A 694 -11.56 -27.53 30.32
CA GLY A 694 -11.16 -28.92 30.57
C GLY A 694 -10.86 -29.77 29.33
N ALA A 695 -10.91 -29.20 28.11
CA ALA A 695 -10.46 -29.88 26.90
C ALA A 695 -8.93 -29.94 26.85
N ALA A 696 -8.37 -30.90 27.60
CA ALA A 696 -6.99 -31.31 27.41
C ALA A 696 -6.76 -31.61 25.92
N PRO A 697 -5.63 -31.19 25.33
CA PRO A 697 -5.24 -31.50 23.95
C PRO A 697 -5.54 -32.95 23.55
N LYS A 698 -5.34 -33.91 24.47
CA LYS A 698 -5.65 -35.33 24.28
C LYS A 698 -7.09 -35.62 23.84
N LYS A 699 -8.07 -34.88 24.34
CA LYS A 699 -9.49 -35.09 24.02
C LYS A 699 -9.90 -34.49 22.68
N ILE A 700 -9.14 -33.50 22.18
CA ILE A 700 -9.41 -32.83 20.91
C ILE A 700 -8.79 -33.59 19.72
N ALA A 701 -7.77 -34.41 19.95
CA ALA A 701 -7.16 -35.22 18.89
C ALA A 701 -8.10 -36.33 18.36
N GLY A 702 -7.88 -36.76 17.12
CA GLY A 702 -8.61 -37.87 16.50
C GLY A 702 -9.96 -37.49 15.87
N GLY A 703 -10.29 -36.20 15.83
CA GLY A 703 -11.41 -35.67 15.04
C GLY A 703 -11.16 -35.70 13.54
N VAL A 704 -12.02 -35.08 12.76
CA VAL A 704 -11.99 -35.12 11.29
C VAL A 704 -12.10 -33.72 10.72
N TYR A 705 -11.30 -33.40 9.70
CA TYR A 705 -11.50 -32.18 8.93
C TYR A 705 -12.62 -32.38 7.91
N GLU A 706 -13.62 -31.50 7.92
CA GLU A 706 -14.64 -31.46 6.86
C GLU A 706 -14.15 -30.77 5.59
N ASN A 707 -13.24 -29.82 5.78
CA ASN A 707 -12.51 -29.08 4.75
C ASN A 707 -11.23 -28.51 5.39
N ASP A 708 -10.40 -27.83 4.62
CA ASP A 708 -9.08 -27.31 5.06
C ASP A 708 -9.14 -26.37 6.28
N SER A 709 -10.30 -25.78 6.55
CA SER A 709 -10.52 -24.79 7.62
C SER A 709 -11.48 -25.25 8.72
N THR A 710 -12.10 -26.44 8.63
CA THR A 710 -13.15 -26.87 9.56
C THR A 710 -12.82 -28.24 10.14
N TYR A 711 -12.63 -28.30 11.47
CA TYR A 711 -12.27 -29.51 12.20
C TYR A 711 -13.38 -29.90 13.19
N LYS A 712 -13.83 -31.16 13.16
CA LYS A 712 -14.89 -31.68 14.03
C LYS A 712 -14.37 -32.74 14.99
N VAL A 713 -14.76 -32.68 16.27
CA VAL A 713 -14.40 -33.70 17.26
C VAL A 713 -15.47 -33.84 18.35
N THR A 714 -15.77 -35.07 18.75
CA THR A 714 -16.65 -35.37 19.88
C THR A 714 -15.86 -35.41 21.18
N VAL A 715 -16.21 -34.55 22.14
CA VAL A 715 -15.57 -34.48 23.46
C VAL A 715 -16.63 -34.71 24.53
N ASP A 716 -16.46 -35.77 25.31
CA ASP A 716 -17.38 -36.15 26.40
C ASP A 716 -18.87 -36.20 25.96
N GLY A 717 -19.10 -36.65 24.72
CA GLY A 717 -20.44 -36.78 24.13
C GLY A 717 -21.02 -35.50 23.52
N THR A 718 -20.24 -34.43 23.41
CA THR A 718 -20.61 -33.18 22.74
C THR A 718 -19.76 -33.00 21.48
N ASP A 719 -20.37 -32.77 20.31
CA ASP A 719 -19.61 -32.56 19.07
C ASP A 719 -19.24 -31.08 18.95
N TYR A 720 -17.94 -30.81 18.87
CA TYR A 720 -17.40 -29.47 18.68
C TYR A 720 -16.92 -29.29 17.25
N VAL A 721 -17.19 -28.12 16.68
CA VAL A 721 -16.68 -27.70 15.37
C VAL A 721 -15.75 -26.52 15.56
N PHE A 722 -14.50 -26.70 15.17
CA PHE A 722 -13.45 -25.70 15.22
C PHE A 722 -13.20 -25.11 13.83
N TYR A 723 -13.09 -23.80 13.76
CA TYR A 723 -12.49 -23.09 12.64
C TYR A 723 -10.97 -23.05 12.81
N HIS A 724 -10.25 -23.49 11.78
CA HIS A 724 -8.80 -23.60 11.76
C HIS A 724 -8.22 -22.48 10.91
N GLN A 725 -7.37 -21.63 11.49
CA GLN A 725 -6.68 -20.55 10.81
C GLN A 725 -5.18 -20.61 11.13
N GLY A 726 -4.37 -21.00 10.14
CA GLY A 726 -2.94 -21.22 10.36
C GLY A 726 -2.67 -22.32 11.39
N THR A 727 -2.14 -21.97 12.57
CA THR A 727 -1.89 -22.89 13.69
C THR A 727 -2.90 -22.74 14.83
N LYS A 728 -4.01 -22.05 14.59
CA LYS A 728 -5.00 -21.67 15.60
C LYS A 728 -6.34 -22.38 15.37
N LEU A 729 -6.88 -22.96 16.43
CA LEU A 729 -8.24 -23.50 16.49
C LEU A 729 -9.14 -22.57 17.30
N THR A 730 -10.27 -22.23 16.71
CA THR A 730 -11.34 -21.44 17.33
C THR A 730 -12.60 -22.27 17.37
N VAL A 731 -13.22 -22.49 18.53
CA VAL A 731 -14.56 -23.10 18.58
C VAL A 731 -15.53 -22.19 17.83
N SER A 732 -16.28 -22.76 16.89
CA SER A 732 -17.26 -22.03 16.08
C SER A 732 -18.67 -22.57 16.29
N LYS A 733 -18.83 -23.88 16.45
CA LYS A 733 -20.13 -24.53 16.66
C LYS A 733 -20.04 -25.67 17.65
N VAL A 734 -21.19 -26.03 18.21
CA VAL A 734 -21.37 -27.19 19.07
C VAL A 734 -22.69 -27.88 18.78
N ASP A 735 -22.70 -29.21 18.71
CA ASP A 735 -23.92 -30.00 18.63
C ASP A 735 -24.33 -30.47 20.03
N VAL A 736 -25.50 -30.02 20.49
CA VAL A 736 -26.09 -30.41 21.76
C VAL A 736 -27.43 -31.07 21.48
N ALA A 737 -27.55 -32.35 21.85
CA ALA A 737 -28.77 -33.14 21.67
C ALA A 737 -29.32 -33.16 20.22
N GLY A 738 -28.43 -33.10 19.21
CA GLY A 738 -28.80 -33.13 17.79
C GLY A 738 -29.13 -31.76 17.18
N THR A 739 -29.01 -30.68 17.95
CA THR A 739 -29.13 -29.30 17.44
C THR A 739 -27.76 -28.65 17.43
N THR A 740 -27.37 -28.11 16.27
CA THR A 740 -26.12 -27.38 16.09
C THR A 740 -26.31 -25.90 16.46
N TYR A 741 -25.52 -25.41 17.40
CA TYR A 741 -25.48 -24.03 17.84
C TYR A 741 -24.17 -23.37 17.44
N ASP A 742 -24.20 -22.07 17.19
CA ASP A 742 -22.98 -21.26 17.17
C ASP A 742 -22.44 -21.21 18.60
N ALA A 743 -21.16 -21.59 18.80
CA ALA A 743 -20.55 -21.72 20.12
C ALA A 743 -19.21 -20.99 20.28
N TYR A 744 -18.97 -20.42 21.46
CA TYR A 744 -17.69 -19.79 21.81
C TYR A 744 -17.40 -19.94 23.32
N PHE A 745 -16.13 -19.75 23.68
CA PHE A 745 -15.67 -19.83 25.07
C PHE A 745 -15.15 -18.48 25.55
N TYR A 746 -15.74 -17.95 26.62
CA TYR A 746 -15.17 -16.82 27.34
C TYR A 746 -14.77 -17.29 28.74
N GLY A 747 -13.47 -17.29 29.02
CA GLY A 747 -12.92 -17.98 30.19
C GLY A 747 -13.32 -19.45 30.21
N SER A 748 -13.86 -19.93 31.34
CA SER A 748 -14.33 -21.31 31.47
C SER A 748 -15.75 -21.58 30.96
N ASN A 749 -16.45 -20.56 30.46
CA ASN A 749 -17.87 -20.65 30.17
C ASN A 749 -18.10 -20.93 28.68
N LEU A 750 -18.86 -21.99 28.40
CA LEU A 750 -19.36 -22.28 27.05
C LEU A 750 -20.64 -21.50 26.83
N PHE A 751 -20.59 -20.59 25.87
CA PHE A 751 -21.76 -19.87 25.41
C PHE A 751 -22.23 -20.42 24.08
N ILE A 752 -23.55 -20.61 23.96
CA ILE A 752 -24.19 -21.05 22.72
C ILE A 752 -25.27 -20.07 22.29
N HIS A 753 -25.41 -19.91 20.99
CA HIS A 753 -26.34 -19.01 20.33
C HIS A 753 -26.91 -19.72 19.08
N SER A 754 -28.05 -19.25 18.59
CA SER A 754 -28.59 -19.68 17.30
C SER A 754 -27.55 -19.53 16.19
N GLN A 755 -27.65 -20.34 15.13
CA GLN A 755 -26.75 -20.20 14.00
C GLN A 755 -26.91 -18.85 13.31
N ARG A 756 -25.80 -18.21 12.99
CA ARG A 756 -25.82 -17.00 12.16
C ARG A 756 -26.32 -17.29 10.75
N GLY A 757 -27.27 -16.49 10.28
CA GLY A 757 -27.76 -16.53 8.90
C GLY A 757 -27.07 -15.49 8.01
N PRO A 758 -27.30 -15.49 6.69
CA PRO A 758 -26.73 -14.50 5.78
C PRO A 758 -27.49 -13.16 5.77
N GLY A 759 -28.62 -13.05 6.48
CA GLY A 759 -29.51 -11.91 6.38
C GLY A 759 -28.97 -10.64 7.03
N ILE A 760 -29.25 -9.48 6.40
CA ILE A 760 -29.05 -8.15 6.97
C ILE A 760 -30.42 -7.47 7.07
N TYR A 761 -30.76 -6.90 8.22
CA TYR A 761 -32.01 -6.15 8.43
C TYR A 761 -31.73 -4.70 8.76
N TYR A 762 -32.41 -3.78 8.08
CA TYR A 762 -32.34 -2.35 8.37
C TYR A 762 -33.36 -2.01 9.45
N LEU A 763 -32.92 -1.80 10.69
CA LEU A 763 -33.83 -1.51 11.80
C LEU A 763 -34.57 -0.18 11.60
N ASN A 764 -33.94 0.80 10.94
CA ASN A 764 -34.58 2.08 10.61
C ASN A 764 -35.83 1.90 9.75
N ALA A 765 -35.86 0.87 8.88
CA ALA A 765 -36.98 0.60 7.99
C ALA A 765 -38.19 -0.01 8.73
N LEU A 766 -38.01 -0.48 9.97
CA LEU A 766 -39.08 -1.00 10.81
C LEU A 766 -39.93 0.09 11.49
N ARG A 767 -39.60 1.38 11.30
CA ARG A 767 -40.44 2.49 11.77
C ARG A 767 -41.56 2.73 10.75
N ALA A 768 -42.80 2.44 11.15
CA ALA A 768 -44.01 2.25 10.32
C ALA A 768 -44.49 3.42 9.42
N GLU A 769 -43.68 4.44 9.11
CA GLU A 769 -44.10 5.56 8.25
C GLU A 769 -43.22 5.77 7.00
N GLN A 770 -42.17 4.97 6.79
CA GLN A 770 -41.20 5.19 5.68
C GLN A 770 -40.90 3.96 4.81
N SER A 771 -41.65 2.86 4.94
CA SER A 771 -41.26 1.59 4.31
C SER A 771 -41.99 1.34 2.98
N THR A 772 -41.22 1.15 1.91
CA THR A 772 -41.68 0.81 0.56
C THR A 772 -41.68 -0.72 0.35
N GLU A 773 -42.85 -1.24 -0.05
CA GLU A 773 -43.19 -2.52 -0.72
C GLU A 773 -42.64 -3.91 -0.28
N ASN A 774 -41.68 -4.08 0.63
CA ASN A 774 -41.21 -5.42 1.07
C ASN A 774 -41.20 -5.60 2.60
N PHE A 775 -42.11 -4.91 3.27
CA PHE A 775 -42.16 -4.85 4.72
C PHE A 775 -43.10 -5.89 5.33
N ASP A 776 -42.58 -6.67 6.28
CA ASP A 776 -43.41 -7.49 7.14
C ASP A 776 -43.81 -6.66 8.38
N GLU A 777 -44.98 -6.05 8.32
CA GLU A 777 -45.57 -5.26 9.43
C GLU A 777 -45.64 -6.05 10.74
N SER A 778 -45.66 -7.40 10.68
CA SER A 778 -45.69 -8.23 11.88
C SER A 778 -44.42 -8.13 12.73
N LEU A 779 -43.33 -7.58 12.18
CA LEU A 779 -42.05 -7.42 12.86
C LEU A 779 -41.91 -6.09 13.61
N SER A 780 -42.89 -5.19 13.53
CA SER A 780 -42.86 -3.88 14.21
C SER A 780 -44.02 -3.76 15.21
N SER A 781 -43.73 -3.85 16.50
CA SER A 781 -44.67 -3.50 17.57
C SER A 781 -44.48 -2.05 18.04
N ALA A 782 -45.49 -1.48 18.70
CA ALA A 782 -45.38 -0.12 19.27
C ALA A 782 -44.25 -0.04 20.31
N SER A 783 -44.09 -1.09 21.12
CA SER A 783 -43.00 -1.19 22.09
C SER A 783 -41.62 -1.32 21.44
N PHE A 784 -41.51 -1.97 20.29
CA PHE A 784 -40.28 -1.98 19.49
C PHE A 784 -39.92 -0.56 19.04
N VAL A 785 -40.86 0.18 18.46
CA VAL A 785 -40.60 1.55 17.97
C VAL A 785 -40.17 2.46 19.14
N ASP A 786 -40.88 2.41 20.26
CA ASP A 786 -40.56 3.19 21.45
C ASP A 786 -39.16 2.86 22.00
N PHE A 787 -38.83 1.57 22.09
CA PHE A 787 -37.52 1.13 22.55
C PHE A 787 -36.41 1.52 21.57
N TYR A 788 -36.62 1.28 20.27
CA TYR A 788 -35.66 1.59 19.22
C TYR A 788 -35.32 3.08 19.20
N ASP A 789 -36.32 3.95 19.28
CA ASP A 789 -36.12 5.40 19.30
C ASP A 789 -35.32 5.84 20.53
N ALA A 790 -35.66 5.32 21.70
CA ALA A 790 -34.93 5.58 22.94
C ALA A 790 -33.50 5.01 22.92
N TRP A 791 -33.30 3.84 22.32
CA TRP A 791 -32.00 3.20 22.14
C TRP A 791 -31.13 4.00 21.15
N ALA A 792 -31.64 4.30 19.97
CA ALA A 792 -30.94 5.04 18.92
C ALA A 792 -30.50 6.41 19.43
N ALA A 793 -31.38 7.14 20.12
CA ALA A 793 -31.04 8.42 20.74
C ALA A 793 -29.94 8.31 21.81
N ARG A 794 -29.84 7.17 22.50
CA ARG A 794 -28.84 6.91 23.54
C ARG A 794 -27.48 6.49 22.98
N VAL A 795 -27.47 5.70 21.90
CA VAL A 795 -26.23 5.20 21.30
C VAL A 795 -25.61 6.13 20.27
N THR A 796 -26.41 7.00 19.65
CA THR A 796 -25.92 8.02 18.71
C THR A 796 -24.96 8.96 19.47
N PRO A 797 -23.65 8.93 19.19
CA PRO A 797 -22.69 9.73 19.94
C PRO A 797 -22.84 11.23 19.65
N THR A 798 -22.80 12.06 20.69
CA THR A 798 -22.60 13.51 20.58
C THR A 798 -21.12 13.80 20.29
N ASN A 799 -20.73 13.66 19.03
CA ASN A 799 -19.33 13.81 18.65
C ASN A 799 -18.90 15.28 18.53
N THR A 800 -17.87 15.66 19.29
CA THR A 800 -17.10 16.88 19.05
C THR A 800 -16.00 16.61 18.02
N CYS A 801 -15.96 17.41 16.94
CA CYS A 801 -14.86 17.39 15.99
C CYS A 801 -13.73 18.30 16.51
N THR A 802 -12.74 17.76 17.22
CA THR A 802 -11.59 18.56 17.69
C THR A 802 -10.63 18.99 16.57
N TYR A 803 -10.63 18.27 15.44
CA TYR A 803 -9.70 18.53 14.32
C TYR A 803 -9.88 19.91 13.67
N PHE A 804 -11.08 20.51 13.71
CA PHE A 804 -11.32 21.84 13.14
C PHE A 804 -10.90 23.01 14.02
N ARG A 805 -10.44 22.75 15.25
CA ARG A 805 -9.96 23.82 16.15
C ARG A 805 -8.78 24.58 15.55
N GLU A 806 -7.92 23.91 14.77
CA GLU A 806 -6.79 24.55 14.10
C GLU A 806 -7.19 25.37 12.87
N LEU A 807 -8.30 25.02 12.20
CA LEU A 807 -8.74 25.68 10.96
C LEU A 807 -9.74 26.82 11.18
N TYR A 808 -10.60 26.75 12.21
CA TYR A 808 -11.71 27.69 12.38
C TYR A 808 -11.81 28.31 13.79
N GLY A 809 -10.89 28.01 14.71
CA GLY A 809 -10.79 28.71 15.99
C GLY A 809 -11.88 28.40 17.04
N GLU A 810 -12.89 27.59 16.73
CA GLU A 810 -13.96 27.20 17.67
C GLU A 810 -14.26 25.69 17.60
N ASN A 811 -14.66 25.12 18.74
CA ASN A 811 -15.14 23.73 18.81
C ASN A 811 -16.56 23.67 18.22
N GLN A 812 -16.72 23.18 17.00
CA GLN A 812 -18.04 22.84 16.49
C GLN A 812 -18.45 21.44 16.95
N THR A 813 -19.47 21.39 17.80
CA THR A 813 -20.25 20.18 18.11
C THR A 813 -21.17 19.88 16.94
N TYR A 814 -21.02 18.70 16.33
CA TYR A 814 -21.96 18.19 15.34
C TYR A 814 -22.66 16.98 15.91
N THR A 815 -23.99 17.05 16.01
CA THR A 815 -24.80 15.83 16.21
C THR A 815 -24.82 15.10 14.88
N ALA A 816 -24.30 13.87 14.85
CA ALA A 816 -24.40 13.03 13.66
C ALA A 816 -25.89 12.84 13.31
N GLY A 817 -26.23 12.93 12.02
CA GLY A 817 -27.57 12.52 11.57
C GLY A 817 -27.80 11.03 11.91
N PRO A 818 -29.07 10.58 12.00
CA PRO A 818 -29.38 9.19 12.33
C PRO A 818 -28.64 8.27 11.37
N GLY A 819 -27.73 7.47 11.91
CA GLY A 819 -26.96 6.51 11.14
C GLY A 819 -27.84 5.40 10.55
N MET A 820 -27.29 4.67 9.59
CA MET A 820 -27.88 3.40 9.14
C MET A 820 -27.68 2.38 10.26
N VAL A 821 -28.77 1.93 10.89
CA VAL A 821 -28.75 0.87 11.89
C VAL A 821 -29.17 -0.44 11.23
N THR A 822 -28.27 -1.41 11.29
CA THR A 822 -28.47 -2.73 10.68
C THR A 822 -28.20 -3.84 11.67
N VAL A 823 -29.00 -4.88 11.61
CA VAL A 823 -28.70 -6.17 12.24
C VAL A 823 -27.92 -7.01 11.24
N LEU A 824 -26.77 -7.54 11.66
CA LEU A 824 -25.95 -8.41 10.83
C LEU A 824 -26.22 -9.89 11.15
N SER A 825 -26.02 -10.75 10.15
CA SER A 825 -25.98 -12.20 10.31
C SER A 825 -27.26 -12.86 10.85
N ARG A 826 -28.43 -12.33 10.47
CA ARG A 826 -29.74 -12.82 10.95
C ARG A 826 -30.13 -14.15 10.31
N ASN A 827 -30.68 -15.04 11.13
CA ASN A 827 -31.68 -16.04 10.73
C ASN A 827 -33.00 -15.88 11.54
N GLU A 828 -33.98 -16.75 11.33
CA GLU A 828 -35.28 -16.71 12.01
C GLU A 828 -35.20 -16.89 13.54
N ASP A 829 -34.12 -17.52 14.03
CA ASP A 829 -33.91 -17.87 15.43
C ASP A 829 -32.95 -16.93 16.18
N THR A 830 -32.30 -16.00 15.47
CA THR A 830 -31.28 -15.10 16.05
C THR A 830 -31.89 -14.09 16.99
N PHE A 831 -32.90 -13.36 16.51
CA PHE A 831 -33.60 -12.36 17.29
C PHE A 831 -34.97 -12.91 17.56
N VAL A 832 -35.36 -13.00 18.82
CA VAL A 832 -36.60 -13.63 19.23
C VAL A 832 -37.22 -12.87 20.39
N SER A 833 -38.53 -12.98 20.56
CA SER A 833 -39.21 -12.47 21.76
C SER A 833 -38.75 -13.22 23.01
N TRP A 834 -38.98 -12.63 24.19
CA TRP A 834 -38.64 -13.28 25.46
C TRP A 834 -39.34 -14.63 25.65
N GLU A 835 -40.59 -14.74 25.20
CA GLU A 835 -41.36 -15.99 25.30
C GLU A 835 -40.71 -17.16 24.55
N THR A 836 -40.02 -16.86 23.44
CA THR A 836 -39.23 -17.84 22.69
C THR A 836 -37.87 -18.05 23.37
N ALA A 837 -37.18 -16.96 23.73
CA ALA A 837 -35.86 -16.97 24.35
C ALA A 837 -35.80 -17.82 25.63
N LYS A 838 -36.80 -17.71 26.52
CA LYS A 838 -36.82 -18.44 27.80
C LYS A 838 -36.89 -19.96 27.66
N THR A 839 -37.24 -20.46 26.47
CA THR A 839 -37.29 -21.89 26.15
C THR A 839 -36.22 -22.32 25.15
N PHE A 840 -35.37 -21.39 24.70
CA PHE A 840 -34.37 -21.64 23.67
C PHE A 840 -33.21 -22.53 24.16
N CYS A 841 -32.80 -22.38 25.42
CA CYS A 841 -31.64 -23.07 25.95
C CYS A 841 -31.88 -24.59 26.08
N PRO A 842 -30.99 -25.43 25.54
CA PRO A 842 -31.08 -26.87 25.72
C PRO A 842 -30.84 -27.27 27.18
N THR A 843 -31.18 -28.52 27.53
CA THR A 843 -30.93 -29.04 28.88
C THR A 843 -29.45 -28.96 29.26
N GLY A 844 -29.16 -28.46 30.47
CA GLY A 844 -27.79 -28.20 30.95
C GLY A 844 -27.25 -26.83 30.58
N PHE A 845 -28.11 -25.95 30.06
CA PHE A 845 -27.82 -24.56 29.76
C PHE A 845 -28.97 -23.67 30.25
N HIS A 846 -28.65 -22.43 30.61
CA HIS A 846 -29.63 -21.41 30.98
C HIS A 846 -29.34 -20.07 30.31
N VAL A 847 -30.35 -19.19 30.27
CA VAL A 847 -30.16 -17.78 29.91
C VAL A 847 -29.55 -17.08 31.13
N PRO A 848 -28.35 -16.48 31.03
CA PRO A 848 -27.73 -15.84 32.19
C PRO A 848 -28.61 -14.74 32.78
N ASP A 849 -28.55 -14.58 34.10
CA ASP A 849 -29.23 -13.50 34.79
C ASP A 849 -28.47 -12.16 34.67
N SER A 850 -29.10 -11.08 35.11
CA SER A 850 -28.49 -9.74 35.07
C SER A 850 -27.22 -9.61 35.91
N THR A 851 -27.08 -10.40 36.98
CA THR A 851 -25.87 -10.39 37.84
C THR A 851 -24.71 -11.09 37.16
N GLU A 852 -24.96 -12.24 36.51
CA GLU A 852 -23.97 -13.00 35.76
C GLU A 852 -23.35 -12.14 34.64
N PHE A 853 -24.17 -11.51 33.80
CA PHE A 853 -23.67 -10.65 32.73
C PHE A 853 -22.86 -9.44 33.20
N THR A 854 -23.12 -8.94 34.42
CA THR A 854 -22.40 -7.79 34.97
C THR A 854 -21.08 -8.15 35.66
N ALA A 855 -20.78 -9.43 35.85
CA ALA A 855 -19.46 -9.84 36.33
C ALA A 855 -18.39 -9.41 35.31
N SER A 856 -17.27 -8.87 35.81
CA SER A 856 -16.24 -8.19 35.00
C SER A 856 -15.63 -9.07 33.90
N ASP A 857 -15.71 -10.38 34.07
CA ASP A 857 -15.08 -11.45 33.31
C ASP A 857 -16.10 -12.47 32.76
N PHE A 858 -17.38 -12.11 32.64
CA PHE A 858 -18.37 -13.05 32.14
C PHE A 858 -18.45 -13.09 30.61
N LEU A 859 -18.58 -11.92 29.97
CA LEU A 859 -18.68 -11.83 28.52
C LEU A 859 -18.14 -10.49 28.00
N ALA A 860 -17.15 -10.54 27.11
CA ALA A 860 -16.66 -9.37 26.37
C ALA A 860 -16.21 -9.76 24.95
N TYR A 861 -16.53 -8.93 23.96
CA TYR A 861 -16.09 -9.13 22.57
C TYR A 861 -15.28 -7.93 22.10
N PRO A 862 -13.99 -7.83 22.44
CA PRO A 862 -13.14 -6.69 22.07
C PRO A 862 -12.72 -6.72 20.59
N THR A 863 -13.62 -7.12 19.69
CA THR A 863 -13.34 -7.24 18.25
C THR A 863 -14.51 -6.79 17.40
N MET A 864 -14.19 -6.03 16.35
CA MET A 864 -15.09 -5.67 15.27
C MET A 864 -15.15 -6.73 14.16
N ASN A 865 -14.27 -7.74 14.19
CA ASN A 865 -14.22 -8.74 13.14
C ASN A 865 -15.40 -9.71 13.28
N THR A 866 -16.43 -9.49 12.45
CA THR A 866 -17.66 -10.29 12.44
C THR A 866 -17.42 -11.77 12.10
N MET A 867 -16.28 -12.14 11.51
CA MET A 867 -15.95 -13.54 11.24
C MET A 867 -15.67 -14.34 12.51
N VAL A 868 -15.09 -13.69 13.52
CA VAL A 868 -14.72 -14.32 14.80
C VAL A 868 -15.72 -14.04 15.91
N ARG A 869 -16.64 -13.10 15.70
CA ARG A 869 -17.79 -12.90 16.57
C ARG A 869 -18.79 -14.04 16.38
N ASN A 870 -19.46 -14.41 17.45
CA ASN A 870 -20.46 -15.48 17.42
C ASN A 870 -21.86 -15.03 17.81
N ASP A 871 -22.01 -13.72 17.95
CA ASP A 871 -23.27 -13.03 18.05
C ASP A 871 -23.63 -12.38 16.71
N SER A 872 -24.86 -11.87 16.64
CA SER A 872 -25.36 -11.09 15.52
C SER A 872 -25.45 -9.63 15.96
N PRO A 873 -24.40 -8.81 15.76
CA PRO A 873 -24.38 -7.47 16.30
C PRO A 873 -25.29 -6.53 15.49
N ILE A 874 -25.88 -5.56 16.20
CA ILE A 874 -26.50 -4.36 15.66
C ILE A 874 -25.37 -3.40 15.28
N SER A 875 -25.15 -3.21 13.99
CA SER A 875 -24.23 -2.24 13.43
C SER A 875 -24.91 -0.88 13.27
N GLU A 876 -24.46 0.10 14.04
CA GLU A 876 -24.78 1.51 13.81
C GLU A 876 -23.66 2.13 12.98
N SER A 877 -23.99 2.53 11.74
CA SER A 877 -23.06 3.24 10.85
C SER A 877 -23.48 4.68 10.72
N TYR A 878 -22.65 5.63 11.15
CA TYR A 878 -22.91 7.06 10.97
C TYR A 878 -21.80 7.71 10.18
N GLN A 879 -22.19 8.67 9.33
CA GLN A 879 -21.25 9.52 8.62
C GLN A 879 -20.93 10.74 9.46
N LYS A 880 -19.64 10.97 9.72
CA LYS A 880 -19.17 12.20 10.32
C LYS A 880 -18.96 13.21 9.20
N ASN A 881 -20.04 13.76 8.65
CA ASN A 881 -20.04 14.59 7.43
C ASN A 881 -18.97 15.70 7.42
N ALA A 882 -18.62 16.26 8.59
CA ALA A 882 -17.56 17.25 8.71
C ALA A 882 -16.15 16.63 8.93
N CYS A 883 -16.03 15.47 9.57
CA CYS A 883 -14.75 14.92 10.06
C CYS A 883 -14.14 13.80 9.21
N GLY A 884 -14.68 13.53 8.00
CA GLY A 884 -14.01 12.67 7.02
C GLY A 884 -13.91 11.19 7.42
N GLY A 885 -15.02 10.57 7.87
CA GLY A 885 -15.04 9.12 8.11
C GLY A 885 -16.46 8.56 8.34
N THR A 886 -16.68 7.33 7.89
CA THR A 886 -17.78 6.49 8.38
C THR A 886 -17.29 5.74 9.60
N TYR A 887 -17.97 5.95 10.72
CA TYR A 887 -17.69 5.21 11.94
C TYR A 887 -18.75 4.13 12.10
N LYS A 888 -18.33 2.97 12.57
CA LYS A 888 -19.21 1.84 12.84
C LYS A 888 -19.08 1.47 14.30
N HIS A 889 -20.21 1.47 14.99
CA HIS A 889 -20.34 0.86 16.30
C HIS A 889 -21.04 -0.49 16.14
N TYR A 890 -20.61 -1.47 16.92
CA TYR A 890 -21.32 -2.74 17.05
C TYR A 890 -21.89 -2.83 18.45
N TYR A 891 -23.20 -2.97 18.53
CA TYR A 891 -23.95 -3.19 19.76
C TYR A 891 -24.56 -4.58 19.74
N THR A 892 -24.77 -5.12 20.92
CA THR A 892 -25.41 -6.42 21.09
C THR A 892 -26.33 -6.32 22.29
N LEU A 893 -27.58 -6.72 22.09
CA LEU A 893 -28.58 -6.82 23.16
C LEU A 893 -28.88 -8.30 23.39
N LEU A 894 -28.64 -8.76 24.61
CA LEU A 894 -28.86 -10.14 25.04
C LEU A 894 -29.99 -10.18 26.07
N TRP A 895 -30.95 -11.09 25.91
CA TRP A 895 -31.94 -11.35 26.96
C TRP A 895 -31.25 -11.83 28.24
N THR A 896 -31.72 -11.35 29.40
CA THR A 896 -31.35 -11.93 30.70
C THR A 896 -32.52 -12.73 31.27
N SER A 897 -32.27 -13.69 32.16
CA SER A 897 -33.35 -14.40 32.87
C SER A 897 -34.01 -13.60 34.00
N THR A 898 -33.49 -12.41 34.32
CA THR A 898 -34.06 -11.54 35.34
C THR A 898 -35.28 -10.77 34.80
N GLU A 899 -36.46 -11.13 35.31
CA GLU A 899 -37.70 -10.42 35.00
C GLU A 899 -37.79 -9.09 35.76
N LYS A 900 -38.21 -8.02 35.07
CA LYS A 900 -38.54 -6.74 35.72
C LYS A 900 -40.01 -6.73 36.14
N ASP A 901 -40.90 -6.99 35.18
CA ASP A 901 -42.35 -7.02 35.36
C ASP A 901 -43.03 -7.87 34.26
N GLU A 902 -44.37 -7.92 34.28
CA GLU A 902 -45.14 -8.76 33.37
C GLU A 902 -44.90 -8.47 31.88
N ASN A 903 -44.54 -7.24 31.50
CA ASN A 903 -44.35 -6.81 30.11
C ASN A 903 -42.89 -6.54 29.76
N THR A 904 -42.01 -6.48 30.76
CA THR A 904 -40.61 -6.03 30.61
C THR A 904 -39.64 -7.06 31.16
N GLN A 905 -38.61 -7.37 30.37
CA GLN A 905 -37.48 -8.20 30.76
C GLN A 905 -36.21 -7.33 30.80
N TYR A 906 -35.25 -7.64 31.66
CA TYR A 906 -33.94 -7.01 31.54
C TYR A 906 -33.15 -7.61 30.37
N CYS A 907 -32.49 -6.75 29.59
CA CYS A 907 -31.44 -7.14 28.64
C CYS A 907 -30.07 -6.66 29.11
N TYR A 908 -29.04 -7.38 28.72
CA TYR A 908 -27.66 -6.91 28.76
C TYR A 908 -27.30 -6.25 27.43
N GLU A 909 -26.89 -4.98 27.48
CA GLU A 909 -26.41 -4.21 26.35
C GLU A 909 -24.90 -4.02 26.48
N TYR A 910 -24.17 -4.40 25.43
CA TYR A 910 -22.75 -4.07 25.31
C TYR A 910 -22.42 -3.61 23.89
N GLY A 911 -21.34 -2.84 23.72
CA GLY A 911 -20.97 -2.35 22.41
C GLY A 911 -19.55 -1.82 22.29
N TYR A 912 -19.03 -1.82 21.07
CA TYR A 912 -17.65 -1.47 20.73
C TYR A 912 -17.56 -0.52 19.53
N SER A 913 -16.54 0.34 19.58
CA SER A 913 -16.07 1.20 18.48
C SER A 913 -14.58 0.97 18.29
N GLY A 914 -14.19 0.28 17.22
CA GLY A 914 -12.83 -0.26 17.12
C GLY A 914 -12.58 -1.29 18.22
N GLN A 915 -11.50 -1.10 18.97
CA GLN A 915 -11.18 -1.89 20.17
C GLN A 915 -11.72 -1.27 21.46
N ALA A 916 -12.33 -0.08 21.40
CA ALA A 916 -12.82 0.62 22.59
C ALA A 916 -14.26 0.18 22.91
N GLU A 917 -14.48 -0.23 24.16
CA GLU A 917 -15.82 -0.48 24.68
C GLU A 917 -16.56 0.86 24.85
N VAL A 918 -17.75 0.97 24.27
CA VAL A 918 -18.61 2.18 24.32
C VAL A 918 -19.90 1.96 25.11
N ALA A 919 -20.26 0.70 25.39
CA ALA A 919 -21.41 0.36 26.23
C ALA A 919 -21.17 -0.96 26.98
N ARG A 920 -21.61 -1.00 28.24
CA ARG A 920 -21.76 -2.19 29.09
C ARG A 920 -22.75 -1.88 30.20
N ARG A 921 -23.98 -2.37 30.12
CA ARG A 921 -25.07 -2.05 31.06
C ARG A 921 -26.25 -3.01 30.97
N ILE A 922 -27.08 -3.02 32.00
CA ILE A 922 -28.42 -3.62 31.98
C ILE A 922 -29.43 -2.56 31.52
N VAL A 923 -30.33 -2.93 30.61
CA VAL A 923 -31.41 -2.08 30.11
C VAL A 923 -32.75 -2.81 30.19
N GLU A 924 -33.83 -2.04 30.16
CA GLU A 924 -35.19 -2.56 30.22
C GLU A 924 -35.72 -2.78 28.81
N CYS A 925 -36.08 -4.01 28.48
CA CYS A 925 -36.55 -4.41 27.15
C CYS A 925 -38.00 -4.89 27.24
N PRO A 926 -38.91 -4.38 26.37
CA PRO A 926 -40.24 -4.97 26.20
C PRO A 926 -40.11 -6.45 25.83
N LYS A 927 -40.91 -7.35 26.40
CA LYS A 927 -40.80 -8.81 26.14
C LYS A 927 -41.04 -9.20 24.67
N ASP A 928 -41.66 -8.33 23.89
CA ASP A 928 -41.88 -8.46 22.45
C ASP A 928 -40.84 -7.70 21.60
N LEU A 929 -39.71 -7.26 22.19
CA LEU A 929 -38.63 -6.55 21.50
C LEU A 929 -37.94 -7.43 20.44
N PHE A 930 -38.48 -7.40 19.24
CA PHE A 930 -37.98 -8.08 18.05
C PHE A 930 -37.85 -7.05 16.91
N PRO A 931 -36.79 -7.08 16.07
CA PRO A 931 -35.65 -8.00 16.04
C PRO A 931 -34.35 -7.38 16.59
N MET A 932 -34.31 -6.96 17.87
CA MET A 932 -33.10 -6.33 18.46
C MET A 932 -32.41 -7.17 19.53
N ALA A 933 -33.17 -7.90 20.36
CA ALA A 933 -32.59 -8.73 21.40
C ALA A 933 -32.42 -10.17 20.90
N GLN A 934 -31.25 -10.75 21.15
CA GLN A 934 -30.94 -12.15 20.89
C GLN A 934 -30.79 -12.93 22.19
N VAL A 935 -30.89 -14.25 22.09
CA VAL A 935 -30.70 -15.15 23.23
C VAL A 935 -29.31 -15.78 23.18
N VAL A 936 -28.62 -15.77 24.31
CA VAL A 936 -27.42 -16.58 24.50
C VAL A 936 -27.65 -17.46 25.71
N CYS A 937 -27.18 -18.69 25.64
CA CYS A 937 -27.22 -19.61 26.76
C CYS A 937 -25.80 -19.89 27.22
N VAL A 938 -25.63 -20.03 28.53
CA VAL A 938 -24.39 -20.48 29.15
C VAL A 938 -24.59 -21.88 29.71
N LYS A 939 -23.56 -22.71 29.64
CA LYS A 939 -23.58 -24.05 30.23
C LYS A 939 -23.59 -23.97 31.77
N ASP A 940 -24.42 -24.78 32.41
CA ASP A 940 -24.59 -24.88 33.88
C ASP A 940 -23.34 -25.34 34.64
#